data_AF-A0A651GX69-F1
#
_entry.id   AF-A0A651GX69-F1
#
_cell.length_a   1.000
_cell.length_b   1.000
_cell.length_c   1.000
_cell.angle_alpha   90.00
_cell.angle_beta   90.00
_cell.angle_gamma   90.00
#
_symmetry.space_group_name_H-M   'P 1'
#
loop_
_entity.id
_entity.type
_entity.pdbx_description
1 polymer ?
#
loop_
_entity_poly.entity_id
_entity_poly.type
_entity_poly.pdbx_seq_one_letter_code
_entity_poly.pdbx_strand_id
1 'polypeptide(L)'
;MQIVLRFVANVEFIRQLHPVVVRVIGTCLLTALGGFLYAQGSSGKSDISSENGWYLSPHGTICVLMLFVEIEYDLSPELDPRPRGDDGWPAGMLPSYANDVFDAVHLQQPLATMTRYYDVISMGNLRVLGDYWHEVITLKESEIGALNLTNVKRAVINKLPAKEAFRTGRGLPMEAFDNWRNNTGIGRPRINEPDEPMSLDHVMMFLRNFHLLRPGNGSASGSSFGPIFGLRTDTHSQFASRQEVPQTILRHEFNHLLIGGNNFHCCGGSGAVYTNHFIPTIYGWGMMGNANTCMAICNAWDRHRLGWRGPGKEHLVSALNQDGLSEVETDLDATNLHHAGRYLLRDFATSGDALRIKIPFIPESEYQQYLWLENHRTYRENGIEFDRFVFEHYDGMTKASPGIYMMMQVDRDRKEGPGIFGGYADYLRPVLADGYHDYLFTRDSSVSVVGRIPTRIHIKSDLFANPLTGSNDMQAISYNKEGDSVLAFNDILDPLVELGRGGNHVQMPKYGHSRHAFRVDGNNKVAIGRNPSAASMMTYVSGRNLPRRDDPRNNRIVRLNGISVELVEERGDGSILVEVQFNQTAVDRNTRWCADTLELHVNPFNDTDLEILRGVKLHIDHGETATRRINPVERRGQLVFVSPTTFILKKGTLTRMTRKSRLIVDRGSRLVVESGASLELDRGARIIVRKGAELVVEPGATVQARRRQLRARSGGTIKQ
;
A
#
# COMPACT_ATOMS: atom_id res chain seq x y z
N MET A 1 29.35 34.47 18.54
CA MET A 1 29.24 35.90 18.93
C MET A 1 30.59 36.60 19.07
N GLN A 2 31.61 36.01 19.73
CA GLN A 2 32.95 36.61 19.85
C GLN A 2 33.77 36.69 18.54
N ILE A 3 33.48 35.86 17.53
CA ILE A 3 34.15 35.92 16.21
C ILE A 3 33.61 37.10 15.37
N VAL A 4 32.33 37.44 15.51
CA VAL A 4 31.69 38.55 14.78
C VAL A 4 32.15 39.91 15.34
N LEU A 5 32.34 40.01 16.66
CA LEU A 5 32.85 41.23 17.29
C LEU A 5 34.33 41.54 16.95
N ARG A 6 35.15 40.54 16.59
CA ARG A 6 36.52 40.78 16.09
C ARG A 6 36.56 41.25 14.63
N PHE A 7 35.49 41.05 13.87
CA PHE A 7 35.43 41.45 12.46
C PHE A 7 35.04 42.93 12.27
N VAL A 8 34.32 43.51 13.23
CA VAL A 8 33.87 44.92 13.18
C VAL A 8 34.98 45.92 13.53
N ALA A 9 36.10 45.47 14.10
CA ALA A 9 37.19 46.34 14.55
C ALA A 9 38.20 46.76 13.45
N ASN A 10 38.02 46.39 12.18
CA ASN A 10 38.97 46.69 11.08
C ASN A 10 38.30 47.31 9.84
N VAL A 11 37.45 48.32 10.06
CA VAL A 11 36.78 49.06 8.98
C VAL A 11 37.76 49.88 8.12
N GLU A 12 38.95 50.22 8.63
CA GLU A 12 39.97 50.93 7.84
C GLU A 12 40.66 50.07 6.77
N PHE A 13 40.80 48.75 6.99
CA PHE A 13 41.44 47.86 6.02
C PHE A 13 40.58 47.66 4.75
N ILE A 14 39.26 47.71 4.89
CA ILE A 14 38.31 47.51 3.78
C ILE A 14 38.29 48.73 2.83
N ARG A 15 38.62 49.93 3.31
CA ARG A 15 38.67 51.15 2.48
C ARG A 15 39.85 51.20 1.50
N GLN A 16 40.90 50.40 1.70
CA GLN A 16 42.07 50.36 0.83
C GLN A 16 41.99 49.26 -0.25
N LEU A 17 40.94 48.44 -0.25
CA LEU A 17 40.77 47.38 -1.24
C LEU A 17 40.15 47.91 -2.54
N HIS A 18 40.63 47.39 -3.66
CA HIS A 18 40.13 47.73 -5.00
C HIS A 18 38.61 47.49 -5.09
N PRO A 19 37.82 48.35 -5.77
CA PRO A 19 36.35 48.31 -5.76
C PRO A 19 35.72 46.96 -6.14
N VAL A 20 36.42 46.17 -6.94
CA VAL A 20 36.01 44.81 -7.35
C VAL A 20 36.06 43.82 -6.18
N VAL A 21 37.06 43.93 -5.30
CA VAL A 21 37.23 43.06 -4.13
C VAL A 21 36.17 43.37 -3.06
N VAL A 22 35.82 44.65 -2.89
CA VAL A 22 34.74 45.09 -1.99
C VAL A 22 33.38 44.55 -2.44
N ARG A 23 33.13 44.51 -3.76
CA ARG A 23 31.91 43.90 -4.33
C ARG A 23 31.83 42.39 -4.10
N VAL A 24 32.94 41.66 -4.26
CA VAL A 24 32.95 40.20 -4.07
C VAL A 24 32.76 39.85 -2.59
N ILE A 25 33.45 40.54 -1.67
CA ILE A 25 33.31 40.32 -0.23
C ILE A 25 31.89 40.68 0.26
N GLY A 26 31.32 41.79 -0.22
CA GLY A 26 29.94 42.17 0.10
C GLY A 26 28.90 41.16 -0.41
N THR A 27 29.12 40.60 -1.60
CA THR A 27 28.23 39.57 -2.19
C THR A 27 28.30 38.25 -1.42
N CYS A 28 29.50 37.83 -0.99
CA CYS A 28 29.70 36.64 -0.15
C CYS A 28 29.13 36.81 1.27
N LEU A 29 29.21 38.01 1.86
CA LEU A 29 28.62 38.30 3.18
C LEU A 29 27.09 38.38 3.12
N LEU A 30 26.50 38.95 2.06
CA LEU A 30 25.05 38.97 1.86
C LEU A 30 24.47 37.57 1.61
N THR A 31 25.20 36.70 0.90
CA THR A 31 24.79 35.30 0.73
C THR A 31 24.97 34.47 1.99
N ALA A 32 26.02 34.71 2.79
CA ALA A 32 26.22 34.04 4.08
C ALA A 32 25.22 34.50 5.15
N LEU A 33 24.91 35.80 5.24
CA LEU A 33 23.85 36.31 6.13
C LEU A 33 22.45 35.93 5.67
N GLY A 34 22.19 35.90 4.35
CA GLY A 34 20.96 35.37 3.77
C GLY A 34 20.77 33.89 4.11
N GLY A 35 21.83 33.08 4.03
CA GLY A 35 21.80 31.67 4.43
C GLY A 35 21.62 31.45 5.94
N PHE A 36 22.18 32.31 6.79
CA PHE A 36 22.05 32.22 8.24
C PHE A 36 20.67 32.68 8.75
N LEU A 37 20.07 33.71 8.12
CA LEU A 37 18.70 34.16 8.42
C LEU A 37 17.65 33.19 7.86
N TYR A 38 17.92 32.49 6.76
CA TYR A 38 17.05 31.41 6.26
C TYR A 38 17.10 30.17 7.16
N ALA A 39 18.26 29.87 7.77
CA ALA A 39 18.43 28.74 8.68
C ALA A 39 17.86 28.98 10.09
N GLN A 40 17.62 30.23 10.51
CA GLN A 40 16.96 30.56 11.79
C GLN A 40 15.45 30.82 11.66
N GLY A 41 14.88 30.70 10.46
CA GLY A 41 13.44 30.89 10.20
C GLY A 41 12.59 29.62 10.08
N SER A 42 13.17 28.42 10.24
CA SER A 42 12.47 27.14 9.94
C SER A 42 12.41 26.13 11.09
N SER A 43 12.38 26.59 12.35
CA SER A 43 12.03 25.73 13.49
C SER A 43 10.53 25.71 13.82
N GLY A 44 9.67 26.29 12.97
CA GLY A 44 8.24 26.03 13.03
C GLY A 44 7.95 24.63 12.48
N LYS A 45 7.21 23.80 13.23
CA LYS A 45 6.58 22.60 12.67
C LYS A 45 5.91 22.98 11.35
N SER A 46 6.12 22.20 10.29
CA SER A 46 5.40 22.43 9.05
C SER A 46 3.91 22.31 9.33
N ASP A 47 3.10 23.32 8.99
CA ASP A 47 1.64 23.24 9.05
C ASP A 47 1.06 22.18 8.09
N ILE A 48 1.89 21.50 7.29
CA ILE A 48 1.48 20.46 6.34
C ILE A 48 1.58 19.10 7.03
N SER A 49 0.42 18.47 7.25
CA SER A 49 0.27 17.12 7.75
C SER A 49 -0.76 16.35 6.93
N SER A 50 -0.58 15.04 6.81
CA SER A 50 -1.55 14.17 6.15
C SER A 50 -2.82 13.96 6.93
N GLU A 51 -2.78 14.15 8.24
CA GLU A 51 -3.97 14.12 9.10
C GLU A 51 -4.93 15.27 8.77
N ASN A 52 -4.47 16.30 8.06
CA ASN A 52 -5.32 17.38 7.58
C ASN A 52 -5.96 17.11 6.21
N GLY A 53 -5.70 15.93 5.62
CA GLY A 53 -6.19 15.51 4.31
C GLY A 53 -5.55 16.25 3.12
N TRP A 54 -5.94 15.86 1.90
CA TRP A 54 -5.38 16.46 0.67
C TRP A 54 -6.10 17.77 0.31
N TYR A 55 -7.36 17.69 -0.08
CA TYR A 55 -8.23 18.84 -0.38
C TYR A 55 -9.39 18.96 0.60
N LEU A 56 -9.91 17.84 1.09
CA LEU A 56 -10.97 17.80 2.09
C LEU A 56 -10.40 17.44 3.47
N SER A 57 -11.05 17.93 4.52
CA SER A 57 -10.78 17.49 5.88
C SER A 57 -11.12 15.99 6.02
N PRO A 58 -10.24 15.16 6.58
CA PRO A 58 -10.60 13.79 6.94
C PRO A 58 -11.27 13.73 8.31
N HIS A 59 -11.62 14.87 8.92
CA HIS A 59 -12.28 14.94 10.22
C HIS A 59 -13.55 15.80 10.15
N GLY A 60 -14.46 15.59 11.10
CA GLY A 60 -15.68 16.36 11.24
C GLY A 60 -16.77 15.91 10.25
N THR A 61 -17.62 16.85 9.82
CA THR A 61 -18.75 16.55 8.92
C THR A 61 -18.56 17.25 7.59
N ILE A 62 -18.70 16.50 6.49
CA ILE A 62 -18.79 17.05 5.14
C ILE A 62 -20.18 16.72 4.63
N CYS A 63 -20.93 17.74 4.20
CA CYS A 63 -22.23 17.55 3.56
C CYS A 63 -22.09 17.74 2.04
N VAL A 64 -22.41 16.70 1.28
CA VAL A 64 -22.25 16.66 -0.16
C VAL A 64 -23.53 17.07 -0.88
N LEU A 65 -23.46 18.05 -1.78
CA LEU A 65 -24.55 18.33 -2.70
C LEU A 65 -24.46 17.40 -3.93
N MET A 66 -25.49 16.61 -4.16
CA MET A 66 -25.58 15.72 -5.32
C MET A 66 -26.43 16.33 -6.44
N LEU A 67 -25.93 16.23 -7.67
CA LEU A 67 -26.62 16.64 -8.90
C LEU A 67 -26.81 15.41 -9.79
N PHE A 68 -28.06 15.03 -10.03
CA PHE A 68 -28.41 13.94 -10.94
C PHE A 68 -28.68 14.50 -12.34
N VAL A 69 -27.86 14.12 -13.31
CA VAL A 69 -27.83 14.70 -14.65
C VAL A 69 -28.08 13.64 -15.71
N GLU A 70 -28.93 13.95 -16.68
CA GLU A 70 -29.11 13.16 -17.89
C GLU A 70 -28.98 14.02 -19.15
N ILE A 71 -28.65 13.38 -20.26
CA ILE A 71 -28.51 14.03 -21.56
C ILE A 71 -29.63 13.52 -22.47
N GLU A 72 -30.43 14.46 -22.97
CA GLU A 72 -31.35 14.25 -24.09
C GLU A 72 -30.55 14.39 -25.39
N TYR A 73 -30.22 13.26 -26.02
CA TYR A 73 -29.47 13.21 -27.28
C TYR A 73 -30.36 13.60 -28.47
N ASP A 74 -30.68 14.89 -28.57
CA ASP A 74 -31.57 15.45 -29.59
C ASP A 74 -30.92 15.58 -30.98
N LEU A 75 -29.59 15.52 -31.08
CA LEU A 75 -28.85 15.58 -32.35
C LEU A 75 -28.31 14.22 -32.79
N SER A 76 -27.84 13.40 -31.84
CA SER A 76 -27.24 12.08 -32.07
C SER A 76 -27.84 11.00 -31.17
N PRO A 77 -29.13 10.60 -31.37
CA PRO A 77 -29.81 9.62 -30.53
C PRO A 77 -29.09 8.27 -30.40
N GLU A 78 -28.30 7.89 -31.42
CA GLU A 78 -27.50 6.67 -31.45
C GLU A 78 -26.37 6.63 -30.41
N LEU A 79 -25.97 7.80 -29.88
CA LEU A 79 -24.99 7.89 -28.82
C LEU A 79 -25.58 7.59 -27.44
N ASP A 80 -26.90 7.62 -27.26
CA ASP A 80 -27.52 7.30 -25.98
C ASP A 80 -27.32 5.81 -25.66
N PRO A 81 -26.51 5.43 -24.66
CA PRO A 81 -26.31 4.03 -24.32
C PRO A 81 -27.57 3.40 -23.68
N ARG A 82 -28.53 4.20 -23.22
CA ARG A 82 -29.72 3.81 -22.45
C ARG A 82 -30.89 4.79 -22.69
N PRO A 83 -31.51 4.80 -23.89
CA PRO A 83 -32.56 5.76 -24.24
C PRO A 83 -33.84 5.65 -23.40
N ARG A 84 -34.08 4.51 -22.75
CA ARG A 84 -35.22 4.29 -21.84
C ARG A 84 -34.86 4.36 -20.36
N GLY A 85 -33.59 4.61 -20.03
CA GLY A 85 -33.06 4.42 -18.68
C GLY A 85 -32.91 2.93 -18.32
N ASP A 86 -32.70 2.69 -17.02
CA ASP A 86 -32.69 1.36 -16.40
C ASP A 86 -33.62 1.38 -15.16
N ASP A 87 -33.99 0.23 -14.60
CA ASP A 87 -34.91 0.14 -13.44
C ASP A 87 -34.47 1.02 -12.25
N GLY A 88 -33.16 1.08 -11.99
CA GLY A 88 -32.62 1.90 -10.91
C GLY A 88 -32.56 3.40 -11.19
N TRP A 89 -32.54 3.80 -12.47
CA TRP A 89 -32.58 5.21 -12.89
C TRP A 89 -33.34 5.37 -14.22
N PRO A 90 -34.68 5.51 -14.15
CA PRO A 90 -35.52 5.76 -15.32
C PRO A 90 -35.19 7.09 -15.99
N ALA A 91 -35.39 7.18 -17.31
CA ALA A 91 -35.21 8.43 -18.04
C ALA A 91 -36.20 9.50 -17.55
N GLY A 92 -35.74 10.76 -17.43
CA GLY A 92 -36.56 11.87 -16.96
C GLY A 92 -36.90 11.85 -15.47
N MET A 93 -36.32 10.93 -14.69
CA MET A 93 -36.59 10.79 -13.25
C MET A 93 -35.29 10.80 -12.45
N LEU A 94 -35.41 11.06 -11.14
CA LEU A 94 -34.33 10.81 -10.19
C LEU A 94 -34.08 9.29 -10.06
N PRO A 95 -32.85 8.86 -9.74
CA PRO A 95 -32.60 7.46 -9.45
C PRO A 95 -33.32 7.02 -8.19
N SER A 96 -33.82 5.79 -8.21
CA SER A 96 -34.50 5.17 -7.06
C SER A 96 -33.61 5.08 -5.82
N TYR A 97 -32.30 4.99 -6.00
CA TYR A 97 -31.30 4.93 -4.92
C TYR A 97 -30.78 6.30 -4.47
N ALA A 98 -31.36 7.43 -4.90
CA ALA A 98 -30.86 8.77 -4.55
C ALA A 98 -30.70 8.97 -3.03
N ASN A 99 -31.64 8.43 -2.24
CA ASN A 99 -31.62 8.48 -0.78
C ASN A 99 -30.61 7.51 -0.14
N ASP A 100 -30.16 6.49 -0.85
CA ASP A 100 -29.32 5.42 -0.33
C ASP A 100 -27.82 5.74 -0.42
N VAL A 101 -27.47 6.84 -1.10
CA VAL A 101 -26.07 7.28 -1.25
C VAL A 101 -25.54 7.84 0.06
N PHE A 102 -26.19 8.88 0.61
CA PHE A 102 -25.83 9.53 1.88
C PHE A 102 -27.04 9.74 2.77
N ASP A 103 -26.85 9.72 4.08
CA ASP A 103 -27.86 10.21 5.03
C ASP A 103 -27.86 11.75 4.98
N ALA A 104 -29.04 12.38 5.05
CA ALA A 104 -29.15 13.84 5.09
C ALA A 104 -28.74 14.44 6.44
N VAL A 105 -28.91 13.66 7.50
CA VAL A 105 -28.61 14.07 8.88
C VAL A 105 -27.83 12.97 9.56
N HIS A 106 -27.07 13.33 10.58
CA HIS A 106 -26.35 12.34 11.36
C HIS A 106 -27.33 11.44 12.12
N LEU A 107 -27.17 10.13 11.92
CA LEU A 107 -27.89 9.09 12.65
C LEU A 107 -26.89 8.34 13.54
N GLN A 108 -27.37 7.85 14.69
CA GLN A 108 -26.56 6.97 15.55
C GLN A 108 -26.17 5.66 14.82
N GLN A 109 -27.03 5.20 13.91
CA GLN A 109 -26.76 4.08 13.02
C GLN A 109 -27.01 4.56 11.59
N PRO A 110 -25.95 4.92 10.85
CA PRO A 110 -26.08 5.35 9.46
C PRO A 110 -26.76 4.30 8.58
N LEU A 111 -27.68 4.75 7.73
CA LEU A 111 -28.48 3.87 6.87
C LEU A 111 -27.92 3.86 5.45
N ALA A 112 -27.57 5.04 4.93
CA ALA A 112 -27.03 5.19 3.59
C ALA A 112 -25.61 4.64 3.46
N THR A 113 -25.31 4.12 2.27
CA THR A 113 -24.13 3.30 2.01
C THR A 113 -22.82 4.06 2.26
N MET A 114 -22.70 5.28 1.75
CA MET A 114 -21.46 6.05 1.88
C MET A 114 -21.30 6.68 3.25
N THR A 115 -22.41 7.09 3.89
CA THR A 115 -22.36 7.58 5.27
C THR A 115 -21.91 6.46 6.22
N ARG A 116 -22.50 5.27 6.11
CA ARG A 116 -22.09 4.09 6.88
C ARG A 116 -20.64 3.70 6.61
N TYR A 117 -20.19 3.76 5.36
CA TYR A 117 -18.81 3.50 5.00
C TYR A 117 -17.84 4.38 5.76
N TYR A 118 -17.99 5.71 5.65
CA TYR A 118 -17.06 6.65 6.29
C TYR A 118 -17.17 6.64 7.81
N ASP A 119 -18.36 6.44 8.38
CA ASP A 119 -18.53 6.28 9.82
C ASP A 119 -17.73 5.08 10.37
N VAL A 120 -17.83 3.92 9.70
CA VAL A 120 -17.10 2.70 10.08
C VAL A 120 -15.59 2.85 9.91
N ILE A 121 -15.12 3.25 8.72
CA ILE A 121 -13.67 3.25 8.45
C ILE A 121 -12.93 4.32 9.23
N SER A 122 -13.58 5.46 9.50
CA SER A 122 -13.01 6.55 10.28
C SER A 122 -13.24 6.41 11.78
N MET A 123 -14.01 5.42 12.22
CA MET A 123 -14.43 5.27 13.62
C MET A 123 -15.14 6.54 14.15
N GLY A 124 -15.99 7.14 13.31
CA GLY A 124 -16.72 8.37 13.61
C GLY A 124 -15.88 9.66 13.54
N ASN A 125 -14.60 9.61 13.15
CA ASN A 125 -13.78 10.81 12.96
C ASN A 125 -14.27 11.65 11.76
N LEU A 126 -14.78 11.00 10.72
CA LEU A 126 -15.35 11.62 9.52
C LEU A 126 -16.80 11.17 9.32
N ARG A 127 -17.69 12.15 9.16
CA ARG A 127 -19.07 11.95 8.75
C ARG A 127 -19.25 12.54 7.37
N VAL A 128 -19.70 11.71 6.42
CA VAL A 128 -20.05 12.18 5.08
C VAL A 128 -21.56 12.06 4.94
N LEU A 129 -22.23 13.21 4.97
CA LEU A 129 -23.65 13.38 4.78
C LEU A 129 -23.89 13.94 3.38
N GLY A 130 -25.15 14.05 2.97
CA GLY A 130 -25.46 14.75 1.72
C GLY A 130 -26.94 14.81 1.43
N ASP A 131 -27.29 15.58 0.43
CA ASP A 131 -28.64 15.58 -0.15
C ASP A 131 -28.52 15.95 -1.64
N TYR A 132 -29.60 15.77 -2.39
CA TYR A 132 -29.59 16.02 -3.82
C TYR A 132 -30.47 17.19 -4.21
N TRP A 133 -30.14 17.86 -5.31
CA TRP A 133 -31.06 18.76 -5.98
C TRP A 133 -32.35 18.01 -6.34
N HIS A 134 -33.50 18.53 -5.93
CA HIS A 134 -34.79 17.82 -5.90
C HIS A 134 -35.35 17.33 -7.26
N GLU A 135 -34.71 17.68 -8.37
CA GLU A 135 -35.10 17.28 -9.72
C GLU A 135 -33.92 16.69 -10.50
N VAL A 136 -34.21 15.91 -11.54
CA VAL A 136 -33.17 15.54 -12.51
C VAL A 136 -32.85 16.73 -13.41
N ILE A 137 -31.57 16.94 -13.71
CA ILE A 137 -31.11 17.97 -14.63
C ILE A 137 -31.01 17.36 -16.02
N THR A 138 -32.02 17.59 -16.85
CA THR A 138 -32.03 17.16 -18.25
C THR A 138 -31.40 18.22 -19.14
N LEU A 139 -30.32 17.86 -19.81
CA LEU A 139 -29.58 18.72 -20.74
C LEU A 139 -29.78 18.23 -22.17
N LYS A 140 -30.15 19.13 -23.09
CA LYS A 140 -30.15 18.77 -24.51
C LYS A 140 -28.72 18.72 -25.03
N GLU A 141 -28.41 17.76 -25.89
CA GLU A 141 -27.12 17.71 -26.59
C GLU A 141 -26.86 19.03 -27.35
N SER A 142 -27.89 19.62 -27.96
CA SER A 142 -27.82 20.94 -28.59
C SER A 142 -27.46 22.09 -27.63
N GLU A 143 -27.76 21.98 -26.34
CA GLU A 143 -27.38 22.97 -25.29
C GLU A 143 -25.93 22.78 -24.81
N ILE A 144 -25.38 21.56 -24.91
CA ILE A 144 -24.03 21.22 -24.47
C ILE A 144 -22.98 21.63 -25.52
N GLY A 145 -23.34 21.53 -26.81
CA GLY A 145 -22.40 21.68 -27.92
C GLY A 145 -21.48 20.45 -28.02
N ALA A 146 -20.16 20.65 -28.06
CA ALA A 146 -19.24 19.52 -28.12
C ALA A 146 -19.37 18.63 -26.87
N LEU A 147 -19.71 17.35 -27.06
CA LEU A 147 -19.97 16.39 -25.98
C LEU A 147 -18.68 16.00 -25.23
N ASN A 148 -18.36 16.74 -24.17
CA ASN A 148 -17.30 16.43 -23.22
C ASN A 148 -17.71 16.87 -21.80
N LEU A 149 -17.07 16.32 -20.77
CA LEU A 149 -17.44 16.57 -19.36
C LEU A 149 -17.36 18.05 -18.97
N THR A 150 -16.40 18.81 -19.51
CA THR A 150 -16.28 20.24 -19.22
C THR A 150 -17.50 21.01 -19.72
N ASN A 151 -17.98 20.72 -20.93
CA ASN A 151 -19.16 21.36 -21.50
C ASN A 151 -20.45 20.89 -20.81
N VAL A 152 -20.54 19.62 -20.42
CA VAL A 152 -21.66 19.12 -19.60
C VAL A 152 -21.75 19.90 -18.29
N LYS A 153 -20.64 20.06 -17.56
CA LYS A 153 -20.63 20.86 -16.32
C LYS A 153 -21.08 22.31 -16.54
N ARG A 154 -20.63 22.94 -17.64
CA ARG A 154 -21.07 24.29 -18.01
C ARG A 154 -22.58 24.35 -18.28
N ALA A 155 -23.12 23.36 -19.00
CA ALA A 155 -24.54 23.27 -19.28
C ALA A 155 -25.36 23.05 -17.99
N VAL A 156 -24.88 22.23 -17.04
CA VAL A 156 -25.47 22.09 -15.69
C VAL A 156 -25.53 23.45 -14.99
N ILE A 157 -24.41 24.18 -14.93
CA ILE A 157 -24.34 25.52 -14.30
C ILE A 157 -25.37 26.48 -14.90
N ASN A 158 -25.49 26.50 -16.23
CA ASN A 158 -26.43 27.39 -16.92
C ASN A 158 -27.90 26.99 -16.73
N LYS A 159 -28.18 25.71 -16.44
CA LYS A 159 -29.54 25.19 -16.24
C LYS A 159 -30.05 25.42 -14.83
N LEU A 160 -29.16 25.43 -13.84
CA LEU A 160 -29.53 25.63 -12.45
C LEU A 160 -30.06 27.05 -12.21
N PRO A 161 -31.12 27.20 -11.40
CA PRO A 161 -31.68 28.51 -11.09
C PRO A 161 -30.78 29.33 -10.16
N ALA A 162 -31.21 30.54 -9.83
CA ALA A 162 -30.60 31.33 -8.77
C ALA A 162 -30.81 30.67 -7.39
N LYS A 163 -29.94 31.00 -6.41
CA LYS A 163 -29.94 30.40 -5.07
C LYS A 163 -31.26 30.49 -4.32
N GLU A 164 -32.10 31.49 -4.61
CA GLU A 164 -33.40 31.70 -3.97
C GLU A 164 -34.40 30.58 -4.29
N ALA A 165 -34.18 29.86 -5.40
CA ALA A 165 -34.99 28.71 -5.80
C ALA A 165 -34.41 27.38 -5.26
N PHE A 166 -33.36 27.43 -4.44
CA PHE A 166 -32.69 26.22 -3.97
C PHE A 166 -33.59 25.34 -3.10
N ARG A 167 -33.69 24.07 -3.48
CA ARG A 167 -34.47 23.04 -2.79
C ARG A 167 -33.80 21.69 -3.00
N THR A 168 -33.68 20.94 -1.94
CA THR A 168 -33.09 19.61 -1.93
C THR A 168 -34.17 18.55 -1.72
N GLY A 169 -33.87 17.31 -2.10
CA GLY A 169 -34.82 16.19 -2.04
C GLY A 169 -35.34 15.91 -0.63
N ARG A 170 -34.54 16.17 0.41
CA ARG A 170 -34.89 15.97 1.82
C ARG A 170 -34.92 17.26 2.63
N GLY A 171 -34.88 18.41 1.96
CA GLY A 171 -35.13 19.72 2.58
C GLY A 171 -33.97 20.29 3.40
N LEU A 172 -32.73 19.82 3.18
CA LEU A 172 -31.56 20.50 3.71
C LEU A 172 -31.41 21.92 3.13
N PRO A 173 -31.14 22.93 3.98
CA PRO A 173 -30.89 24.29 3.53
C PRO A 173 -29.51 24.39 2.86
N MET A 174 -29.27 25.47 2.11
CA MET A 174 -28.02 25.64 1.35
C MET A 174 -26.79 25.70 2.26
N GLU A 175 -26.96 26.30 3.44
CA GLU A 175 -25.94 26.48 4.48
C GLU A 175 -25.43 25.14 5.02
N ALA A 176 -26.19 24.06 4.85
CA ALA A 176 -25.72 22.72 5.26
C ALA A 176 -24.51 22.25 4.45
N PHE A 177 -24.28 22.79 3.25
CA PHE A 177 -23.22 22.39 2.31
C PHE A 177 -21.95 23.25 2.40
N ASP A 178 -21.86 24.15 3.39
CA ASP A 178 -20.73 25.03 3.66
C ASP A 178 -20.33 24.90 5.14
N ASN A 179 -19.49 23.92 5.46
CA ASN A 179 -19.03 23.68 6.82
C ASN A 179 -17.54 24.01 7.01
N TRP A 180 -16.80 24.16 5.91
CA TRP A 180 -15.35 24.27 5.96
C TRP A 180 -14.84 25.46 5.18
N ARG A 181 -14.04 26.29 5.84
CA ARG A 181 -13.40 27.40 5.17
C ARG A 181 -12.36 26.88 4.20
N ASN A 182 -12.44 27.32 2.94
CA ASN A 182 -11.48 27.02 1.90
C ASN A 182 -10.14 27.74 2.15
N ASN A 183 -9.34 27.23 3.09
CA ASN A 183 -7.99 27.72 3.27
C ASN A 183 -7.05 27.11 2.21
N THR A 184 -6.25 27.97 1.58
CA THR A 184 -5.40 27.55 0.46
C THR A 184 -4.21 26.73 0.96
N GLY A 185 -4.17 25.44 0.60
CA GLY A 185 -2.99 24.61 0.76
C GLY A 185 -3.30 23.16 1.13
N ILE A 186 -2.75 22.25 0.34
CA ILE A 186 -2.79 20.81 0.59
C ILE A 186 -2.16 20.48 1.96
N GLY A 187 -2.83 19.63 2.74
CA GLY A 187 -2.33 19.16 4.05
C GLY A 187 -2.34 20.20 5.16
N ARG A 188 -2.96 21.36 4.97
CA ARG A 188 -3.11 22.37 6.04
C ARG A 188 -4.37 22.09 6.86
N PRO A 189 -4.37 22.34 8.19
CA PRO A 189 -5.55 22.13 9.03
C PRO A 189 -6.75 22.88 8.47
N ARG A 190 -7.89 22.21 8.33
CA ARG A 190 -9.13 22.84 7.85
C ARG A 190 -9.85 23.51 9.02
N ILE A 191 -10.49 24.65 8.76
CA ILE A 191 -11.26 25.39 9.77
C ILE A 191 -12.72 25.01 9.59
N ASN A 192 -13.33 24.45 10.64
CA ASN A 192 -14.74 24.06 10.66
C ASN A 192 -15.64 25.28 10.90
N GLU A 193 -15.64 26.18 9.93
CA GLU A 193 -16.45 27.39 9.84
C GLU A 193 -16.86 27.56 8.37
N PRO A 194 -18.05 28.08 8.07
CA PRO A 194 -18.45 28.37 6.69
C PRO A 194 -17.52 29.41 6.03
N ASP A 195 -17.48 29.39 4.71
CA ASP A 195 -16.79 30.40 3.91
C ASP A 195 -17.50 31.77 3.92
N GLU A 196 -16.71 32.83 3.80
CA GLU A 196 -17.21 34.19 3.54
C GLU A 196 -16.47 34.83 2.35
N PRO A 197 -17.15 35.09 1.20
CA PRO A 197 -18.55 34.72 0.90
C PRO A 197 -18.74 33.21 0.77
N MET A 198 -19.94 32.73 1.11
CA MET A 198 -20.35 31.31 1.11
C MET A 198 -19.91 30.53 -0.14
N SER A 199 -19.41 29.31 0.07
CA SER A 199 -19.10 28.32 -0.97
C SER A 199 -19.80 26.99 -0.70
N LEU A 200 -19.81 26.07 -1.67
CA LEU A 200 -20.15 24.68 -1.42
C LEU A 200 -18.87 23.86 -1.24
N ASP A 201 -18.73 23.17 -0.11
CA ASP A 201 -17.55 22.36 0.25
C ASP A 201 -17.25 21.30 -0.84
N HIS A 202 -18.29 20.56 -1.24
CA HIS A 202 -18.18 19.48 -2.21
C HIS A 202 -19.47 19.24 -3.00
N VAL A 203 -19.33 19.14 -4.33
CA VAL A 203 -20.43 18.79 -5.25
C VAL A 203 -20.14 17.47 -5.97
N MET A 204 -21.10 16.56 -5.98
CA MET A 204 -21.04 15.32 -6.75
C MET A 204 -22.04 15.32 -7.91
N MET A 205 -21.54 15.19 -9.14
CA MET A 205 -22.37 15.05 -10.33
C MET A 205 -22.50 13.57 -10.74
N PHE A 206 -23.72 13.06 -10.83
CA PHE A 206 -24.02 11.73 -11.33
C PHE A 206 -24.57 11.85 -12.75
N LEU A 207 -24.00 11.09 -13.69
CA LEU A 207 -24.41 11.07 -15.09
C LEU A 207 -25.09 9.74 -15.42
N ARG A 208 -26.35 9.80 -15.88
CA ARG A 208 -27.14 8.61 -16.23
C ARG A 208 -26.64 7.92 -17.50
N ASN A 209 -26.48 8.70 -18.58
CA ASN A 209 -26.34 8.18 -19.95
C ASN A 209 -25.25 8.88 -20.78
N PHE A 210 -24.18 9.39 -20.17
CA PHE A 210 -23.10 10.02 -20.93
C PHE A 210 -22.19 8.99 -21.60
N HIS A 211 -22.15 8.98 -22.94
CA HIS A 211 -21.52 7.92 -23.73
C HIS A 211 -19.98 7.81 -23.56
N LEU A 212 -19.29 8.90 -23.21
CA LEU A 212 -17.84 8.90 -22.98
C LEU A 212 -17.44 8.44 -21.56
N LEU A 213 -18.40 8.35 -20.62
CA LEU A 213 -18.14 7.91 -19.25
C LEU A 213 -18.86 6.58 -18.99
N ARG A 214 -18.10 5.48 -19.01
CA ARG A 214 -18.68 4.14 -18.79
C ARG A 214 -19.03 3.94 -17.31
N PRO A 215 -20.05 3.15 -16.97
CA PRO A 215 -20.39 2.80 -15.60
C PRO A 215 -19.19 2.25 -14.82
N GLY A 216 -19.13 2.57 -13.54
CA GLY A 216 -18.00 2.21 -12.67
C GLY A 216 -16.76 3.08 -12.87
N ASN A 217 -16.85 4.16 -13.66
CA ASN A 217 -15.80 5.19 -13.77
C ASN A 217 -16.29 6.53 -13.25
N GLY A 218 -15.33 7.35 -12.82
CA GLY A 218 -15.55 8.67 -12.28
C GLY A 218 -14.24 9.45 -12.21
N SER A 219 -14.29 10.61 -11.59
CA SER A 219 -13.11 11.41 -11.26
C SER A 219 -13.43 12.37 -10.12
N ALA A 220 -12.47 12.62 -9.24
CA ALA A 220 -12.49 13.73 -8.28
C ALA A 220 -11.50 14.85 -8.64
N SER A 221 -11.82 16.06 -8.21
CA SER A 221 -10.96 17.23 -8.38
C SER A 221 -10.97 18.10 -7.13
N GLY A 222 -9.78 18.50 -6.69
CA GLY A 222 -9.57 19.55 -5.69
C GLY A 222 -9.78 20.97 -6.22
N SER A 223 -10.45 21.11 -7.37
CA SER A 223 -10.76 22.39 -8.00
C SER A 223 -12.26 22.63 -8.06
N SER A 224 -12.63 23.88 -8.31
CA SER A 224 -14.02 24.29 -8.44
C SER A 224 -14.73 23.57 -9.61
N PHE A 225 -15.97 23.14 -9.38
CA PHE A 225 -16.93 22.76 -10.40
C PHE A 225 -17.31 23.96 -11.28
N GLY A 226 -17.30 25.16 -10.70
CA GLY A 226 -17.85 26.40 -11.26
C GLY A 226 -18.96 26.96 -10.36
N PRO A 227 -19.63 28.06 -10.76
CA PRO A 227 -20.66 28.69 -9.94
C PRO A 227 -21.96 27.87 -9.93
N ILE A 228 -22.23 27.11 -8.87
CA ILE A 228 -23.47 26.34 -8.68
C ILE A 228 -24.45 27.20 -7.88
N PHE A 229 -25.63 27.49 -8.44
CA PHE A 229 -26.59 28.48 -7.90
C PHE A 229 -25.96 29.88 -7.66
N GLY A 230 -24.93 30.24 -8.42
CA GLY A 230 -24.16 31.48 -8.23
C GLY A 230 -23.10 31.43 -7.12
N LEU A 231 -22.95 30.31 -6.41
CA LEU A 231 -21.93 30.09 -5.38
C LEU A 231 -20.72 29.36 -5.94
N ARG A 232 -19.53 29.68 -5.42
CA ARG A 232 -18.32 28.89 -5.72
C ARG A 232 -18.45 27.51 -5.10
N THR A 233 -17.72 26.56 -5.68
CA THR A 233 -17.52 25.24 -5.06
C THR A 233 -16.03 25.04 -4.82
N ASP A 234 -15.65 24.34 -3.76
CA ASP A 234 -14.24 24.10 -3.46
C ASP A 234 -13.68 22.91 -4.19
N THR A 235 -14.42 21.80 -4.12
CA THR A 235 -14.06 20.53 -4.72
C THR A 235 -15.25 19.90 -5.43
N HIS A 236 -15.00 18.97 -6.33
CA HIS A 236 -16.08 18.21 -6.96
C HIS A 236 -15.66 16.82 -7.40
N SER A 237 -16.67 15.96 -7.55
CA SER A 237 -16.52 14.65 -8.18
C SER A 237 -17.62 14.43 -9.21
N GLN A 238 -17.37 13.52 -10.15
CA GLN A 238 -18.32 13.14 -11.18
C GLN A 238 -18.28 11.63 -11.46
N PHE A 239 -19.44 11.03 -11.67
CA PHE A 239 -19.61 9.58 -11.75
C PHE A 239 -20.56 9.19 -12.86
N ALA A 240 -20.28 8.09 -13.56
CA ALA A 240 -21.30 7.39 -14.33
C ALA A 240 -22.05 6.43 -13.40
N SER A 241 -23.37 6.59 -13.32
CA SER A 241 -24.24 5.74 -12.51
C SER A 241 -25.45 5.29 -13.30
N ARG A 242 -25.96 4.09 -12.96
CA ARG A 242 -27.09 3.48 -13.67
C ARG A 242 -28.07 2.86 -12.69
N GLN A 243 -27.98 1.55 -12.47
CA GLN A 243 -28.99 0.75 -11.76
C GLN A 243 -28.87 0.81 -10.24
N GLU A 244 -27.69 1.12 -9.72
CA GLU A 244 -27.40 1.07 -8.29
C GLU A 244 -26.42 2.18 -7.93
N VAL A 245 -26.25 2.40 -6.62
CA VAL A 245 -25.21 3.29 -6.09
C VAL A 245 -23.85 2.85 -6.65
N PRO A 246 -23.07 3.73 -7.30
CA PRO A 246 -21.79 3.37 -7.90
C PRO A 246 -20.69 3.31 -6.83
N GLN A 247 -20.95 2.58 -5.73
CA GLN A 247 -20.23 2.65 -4.46
C GLN A 247 -18.72 2.50 -4.62
N THR A 248 -18.27 1.53 -5.42
CA THR A 248 -16.85 1.22 -5.61
C THR A 248 -16.07 2.40 -6.18
N ILE A 249 -16.60 3.05 -7.21
CA ILE A 249 -15.92 4.20 -7.81
C ILE A 249 -16.15 5.48 -7.01
N LEU A 250 -17.32 5.63 -6.40
CA LEU A 250 -17.64 6.78 -5.56
C LEU A 250 -16.67 6.90 -4.38
N ARG A 251 -16.48 5.81 -3.61
CA ARG A 251 -15.48 5.79 -2.52
C ARG A 251 -14.07 6.08 -3.03
N HIS A 252 -13.69 5.46 -4.14
CA HIS A 252 -12.34 5.56 -4.68
C HIS A 252 -11.97 7.00 -5.04
N GLU A 253 -12.85 7.67 -5.77
CA GLU A 253 -12.62 9.06 -6.20
C GLU A 253 -12.73 10.03 -5.03
N PHE A 254 -13.70 9.86 -4.13
CA PHE A 254 -13.78 10.72 -2.95
C PHE A 254 -12.52 10.59 -2.07
N ASN A 255 -11.96 9.39 -1.95
CA ASN A 255 -10.74 9.14 -1.20
C ASN A 255 -9.51 9.85 -1.79
N HIS A 256 -9.49 10.16 -3.09
CA HIS A 256 -8.43 11.01 -3.63
C HIS A 256 -8.37 12.35 -2.88
N LEU A 257 -9.51 12.97 -2.60
CA LEU A 257 -9.58 14.27 -1.90
C LEU A 257 -9.12 14.20 -0.43
N LEU A 258 -9.05 13.00 0.16
CA LEU A 258 -8.56 12.78 1.52
C LEU A 258 -7.07 12.37 1.52
N ILE A 259 -6.70 11.37 0.71
CA ILE A 259 -5.40 10.69 0.79
C ILE A 259 -4.34 11.32 -0.11
N GLY A 260 -4.71 11.72 -1.32
CA GLY A 260 -3.78 12.20 -2.35
C GLY A 260 -4.15 11.76 -3.77
N GLY A 261 -3.34 12.18 -4.76
CA GLY A 261 -3.58 11.90 -6.18
C GLY A 261 -3.33 10.45 -6.62
N ASN A 262 -3.26 10.22 -7.94
CA ASN A 262 -3.07 8.89 -8.53
C ASN A 262 -1.80 8.15 -8.07
N ASN A 263 -0.80 8.85 -7.56
CA ASN A 263 0.36 8.22 -6.96
C ASN A 263 0.05 7.47 -5.65
N PHE A 264 -1.14 7.61 -5.07
CA PHE A 264 -1.59 6.87 -3.90
C PHE A 264 -2.41 5.62 -4.22
N HIS A 265 -2.62 5.30 -5.50
CA HIS A 265 -3.24 4.05 -5.88
C HIS A 265 -2.46 2.85 -5.30
N CYS A 266 -3.16 1.98 -4.61
CA CYS A 266 -2.66 0.74 -4.01
C CYS A 266 -3.84 -0.24 -3.86
N CYS A 267 -3.59 -1.43 -3.31
CA CYS A 267 -4.66 -2.35 -2.90
C CYS A 267 -5.69 -2.64 -4.01
N GLY A 268 -5.21 -2.78 -5.26
CA GLY A 268 -6.05 -3.04 -6.44
C GLY A 268 -6.69 -1.82 -7.10
N GLY A 269 -6.38 -0.60 -6.65
CA GLY A 269 -6.61 0.63 -7.41
C GLY A 269 -5.48 0.99 -8.38
N SER A 270 -4.29 0.42 -8.16
CA SER A 270 -3.16 0.58 -9.07
C SER A 270 -3.32 -0.26 -10.34
N GLY A 271 -2.65 0.17 -11.38
CA GLY A 271 -2.45 -0.55 -12.62
C GLY A 271 -1.09 -0.17 -13.17
N ALA A 272 -0.56 -0.94 -14.13
CA ALA A 272 0.80 -0.69 -14.60
C ALA A 272 0.98 0.58 -15.44
N VAL A 273 -0.10 1.35 -15.66
CA VAL A 273 0.00 2.70 -16.21
C VAL A 273 0.69 3.65 -15.23
N TYR A 274 0.63 3.35 -13.93
CA TYR A 274 1.28 4.13 -12.88
C TYR A 274 2.74 3.73 -12.69
N THR A 275 3.46 4.54 -11.93
CA THR A 275 4.80 4.18 -11.44
C THR A 275 4.65 3.59 -10.05
N ASN A 276 5.10 2.35 -9.88
CA ASN A 276 4.82 1.50 -8.71
C ASN A 276 6.13 1.08 -8.03
N HIS A 277 6.12 0.85 -6.71
CA HIS A 277 7.31 0.40 -5.95
C HIS A 277 7.75 -1.04 -6.24
N PHE A 278 6.90 -1.85 -6.88
CA PHE A 278 7.16 -3.25 -7.17
C PHE A 278 7.04 -3.55 -8.66
N ILE A 279 7.65 -4.66 -9.08
CA ILE A 279 7.50 -5.19 -10.44
C ILE A 279 6.04 -5.63 -10.69
N PRO A 280 5.43 -6.50 -9.87
CA PRO A 280 4.01 -6.84 -10.03
C PRO A 280 3.10 -5.69 -9.61
N THR A 281 1.93 -5.60 -10.24
CA THR A 281 0.82 -4.81 -9.69
C THR A 281 0.31 -5.49 -8.42
N ILE A 282 0.00 -4.68 -7.41
CA ILE A 282 -0.39 -5.17 -6.10
C ILE A 282 -1.90 -5.02 -5.86
N TYR A 283 -2.53 -6.13 -5.47
CA TYR A 283 -3.90 -6.17 -4.96
C TYR A 283 -3.89 -6.10 -3.43
N GLY A 284 -5.05 -6.12 -2.77
CA GLY A 284 -5.12 -6.02 -1.31
C GLY A 284 -6.41 -5.35 -0.85
N TRP A 285 -6.39 -4.71 0.32
CA TRP A 285 -7.51 -3.94 0.87
C TRP A 285 -7.04 -2.58 1.37
N GLY A 286 -7.89 -1.56 1.24
CA GLY A 286 -7.57 -0.19 1.60
C GLY A 286 -8.42 0.82 0.84
N MET A 287 -8.40 2.07 1.32
CA MET A 287 -9.25 3.14 0.79
C MET A 287 -9.01 3.47 -0.69
N MET A 288 -7.77 3.32 -1.17
CA MET A 288 -7.42 3.57 -2.57
C MET A 288 -7.63 2.35 -3.48
N GLY A 289 -8.20 1.26 -2.96
CA GLY A 289 -8.65 0.13 -3.77
C GLY A 289 -9.78 0.53 -4.73
N ASN A 290 -9.91 -0.20 -5.84
CA ASN A 290 -11.01 -0.04 -6.81
C ASN A 290 -11.57 -1.43 -7.17
N ALA A 291 -11.90 -1.69 -8.43
CA ALA A 291 -12.44 -2.95 -8.92
C ALA A 291 -11.59 -4.20 -8.64
N ASN A 292 -10.31 -4.03 -8.24
CA ASN A 292 -9.45 -5.15 -7.87
C ASN A 292 -9.11 -5.24 -6.37
N THR A 293 -9.84 -4.53 -5.50
CA THR A 293 -9.69 -4.72 -4.05
C THR A 293 -10.25 -6.08 -3.61
N CYS A 294 -9.66 -6.69 -2.59
CA CYS A 294 -10.19 -7.91 -1.97
C CYS A 294 -11.26 -7.58 -0.93
N MET A 295 -11.08 -6.55 -0.11
CA MET A 295 -12.07 -6.05 0.86
C MET A 295 -12.31 -4.56 0.63
N ALA A 296 -13.50 -4.09 0.98
CA ALA A 296 -13.85 -2.68 0.82
C ALA A 296 -13.37 -1.81 1.98
N ILE A 297 -13.06 -2.39 3.14
CA ILE A 297 -12.62 -1.67 4.35
C ILE A 297 -11.24 -1.00 4.16
N CYS A 298 -11.01 0.07 4.93
CA CYS A 298 -9.68 0.67 5.08
C CYS A 298 -8.70 -0.30 5.76
N ASN A 299 -7.40 -0.05 5.65
CA ASN A 299 -6.37 -0.71 6.47
C ASN A 299 -5.85 0.23 7.57
N ALA A 300 -5.00 -0.29 8.46
CA ALA A 300 -4.42 0.45 9.57
C ALA A 300 -3.50 1.59 9.10
N TRP A 301 -2.83 1.44 7.95
CA TRP A 301 -2.05 2.52 7.35
C TRP A 301 -2.95 3.70 6.93
N ASP A 302 -4.13 3.44 6.35
CA ASP A 302 -5.09 4.48 5.97
C ASP A 302 -5.51 5.29 7.20
N ARG A 303 -5.89 4.62 8.30
CA ARG A 303 -6.25 5.26 9.57
C ARG A 303 -5.10 6.06 10.15
N HIS A 304 -3.90 5.46 10.20
CA HIS A 304 -2.69 6.13 10.66
C HIS A 304 -2.34 7.35 9.81
N ARG A 305 -2.50 7.28 8.49
CA ARG A 305 -2.22 8.37 7.57
C ARG A 305 -3.16 9.55 7.79
N LEU A 306 -4.45 9.28 8.00
CA LEU A 306 -5.50 10.28 8.15
C LEU A 306 -5.75 10.71 9.61
N GLY A 307 -4.98 10.20 10.58
CA GLY A 307 -5.14 10.57 11.99
C GLY A 307 -6.42 10.01 12.63
N TRP A 308 -7.00 8.95 12.05
CA TRP A 308 -8.20 8.32 12.56
C TRP A 308 -7.88 7.37 13.71
N ARG A 309 -8.46 7.66 14.86
CA ARG A 309 -8.34 6.84 16.08
C ARG A 309 -9.70 6.51 16.64
N GLY A 310 -9.81 5.35 17.29
CA GLY A 310 -11.02 4.97 17.98
C GLY A 310 -11.39 5.92 19.12
N PRO A 311 -12.68 6.08 19.46
CA PRO A 311 -13.10 6.87 20.60
C PRO A 311 -12.39 6.45 21.89
N GLY A 312 -11.84 7.41 22.62
CA GLY A 312 -11.14 7.18 23.88
C GLY A 312 -9.71 6.63 23.76
N LYS A 313 -9.21 6.39 22.53
CA LYS A 313 -7.82 5.97 22.33
C LYS A 313 -6.84 7.13 22.47
N GLU A 314 -5.75 6.88 23.18
CA GLU A 314 -4.65 7.84 23.34
C GLU A 314 -3.70 7.80 22.15
N HIS A 315 -3.41 6.62 21.63
CA HIS A 315 -2.43 6.40 20.56
C HIS A 315 -3.09 6.17 19.21
N LEU A 316 -2.39 6.54 18.14
CA LEU A 316 -2.90 6.38 16.77
C LEU A 316 -2.74 4.97 16.22
N VAL A 317 -1.68 4.27 16.65
CA VAL A 317 -1.48 2.84 16.42
C VAL A 317 -1.37 2.20 17.80
N SER A 318 -2.37 1.41 18.16
CA SER A 318 -2.46 0.80 19.48
C SER A 318 -3.09 -0.57 19.48
N ALA A 319 -2.84 -1.30 20.55
CA ALA A 319 -3.53 -2.52 20.93
C ALA A 319 -3.74 -2.50 22.45
N LEU A 320 -4.28 -3.59 23.00
CA LEU A 320 -4.25 -3.80 24.45
C LEU A 320 -2.96 -4.52 24.85
N ASN A 321 -2.53 -4.33 26.09
CA ASN A 321 -1.48 -5.13 26.70
C ASN A 321 -1.88 -6.62 26.78
N GLN A 322 -0.94 -7.49 27.18
CA GLN A 322 -1.20 -8.93 27.25
C GLN A 322 -2.39 -9.32 28.14
N ASP A 323 -2.70 -8.54 29.17
CA ASP A 323 -3.80 -8.82 30.09
C ASP A 323 -5.15 -8.36 29.51
N GLY A 324 -5.13 -7.53 28.47
CA GLY A 324 -6.33 -6.96 27.86
C GLY A 324 -6.93 -5.81 28.66
N LEU A 325 -6.14 -5.13 29.50
CA LEU A 325 -6.64 -4.14 30.47
C LEU A 325 -6.30 -2.70 30.11
N SER A 326 -5.15 -2.46 29.48
CA SER A 326 -4.68 -1.11 29.14
C SER A 326 -4.32 -1.01 27.68
N GLU A 327 -4.65 0.12 27.07
CA GLU A 327 -4.11 0.50 25.77
C GLU A 327 -2.59 0.68 25.86
N VAL A 328 -1.89 0.27 24.80
CA VAL A 328 -0.44 0.48 24.64
C VAL A 328 -0.15 0.92 23.20
N GLU A 329 0.87 1.77 23.04
CA GLU A 329 1.39 2.16 21.73
C GLU A 329 2.02 0.96 21.02
N THR A 330 1.67 0.77 19.75
CA THR A 330 2.14 -0.35 18.93
C THR A 330 2.72 0.11 17.59
N ASP A 331 3.25 1.33 17.54
CA ASP A 331 4.24 1.74 16.53
C ASP A 331 5.64 1.31 17.00
N LEU A 332 5.98 0.08 16.65
CA LEU A 332 7.15 -0.64 17.15
C LEU A 332 8.38 -0.39 16.27
N ASP A 333 9.54 -0.23 16.90
CA ASP A 333 10.83 -0.14 16.20
C ASP A 333 11.66 -1.37 16.55
N ALA A 334 11.96 -2.22 15.57
CA ALA A 334 12.73 -3.44 15.76
C ALA A 334 14.21 -3.19 16.15
N THR A 335 14.65 -1.93 16.21
CA THR A 335 15.94 -1.51 16.78
C THR A 335 15.85 -1.15 18.27
N ASN A 336 14.66 -1.24 18.88
CA ASN A 336 14.43 -1.04 20.30
C ASN A 336 13.82 -2.31 20.93
N LEU A 337 14.61 -3.04 21.72
CA LEU A 337 14.14 -4.30 22.35
C LEU A 337 12.97 -4.10 23.32
N HIS A 338 12.79 -2.90 23.89
CA HIS A 338 11.64 -2.61 24.75
C HIS A 338 10.30 -2.63 24.02
N HIS A 339 10.30 -2.56 22.69
CA HIS A 339 9.11 -2.67 21.86
C HIS A 339 8.76 -4.14 21.56
N ALA A 340 9.60 -5.12 21.94
CA ALA A 340 9.24 -6.52 21.93
C ALA A 340 8.30 -6.85 23.10
N GLY A 341 7.36 -7.77 22.91
CA GLY A 341 6.37 -8.07 23.93
C GLY A 341 5.14 -8.80 23.40
N ARG A 342 4.09 -8.84 24.22
CA ARG A 342 2.81 -9.47 23.90
C ARG A 342 1.71 -8.42 23.85
N TYR A 343 0.94 -8.45 22.77
CA TYR A 343 -0.08 -7.47 22.45
C TYR A 343 -1.37 -8.20 22.10
N LEU A 344 -2.49 -7.76 22.68
CA LEU A 344 -3.79 -8.33 22.39
C LEU A 344 -4.51 -7.45 21.36
N LEU A 345 -4.74 -8.01 20.17
CA LEU A 345 -5.47 -7.36 19.09
C LEU A 345 -6.94 -7.78 19.10
N ARG A 346 -7.83 -6.83 19.38
CA ARG A 346 -9.27 -7.00 19.12
C ARG A 346 -9.56 -6.80 17.62
N ASP A 347 -10.81 -7.00 17.23
CA ASP A 347 -11.27 -6.79 15.86
C ASP A 347 -10.93 -5.37 15.35
N PHE A 348 -10.13 -5.26 14.30
CA PHE A 348 -9.66 -4.01 13.72
C PHE A 348 -10.84 -3.17 13.24
N ALA A 349 -11.86 -3.78 12.63
CA ALA A 349 -12.99 -3.06 12.08
C ALA A 349 -13.75 -2.27 13.15
N THR A 350 -13.91 -2.84 14.35
CA THR A 350 -14.65 -2.23 15.47
C THR A 350 -13.79 -1.51 16.51
N SER A 351 -12.56 -1.96 16.75
CA SER A 351 -11.66 -1.39 17.79
C SER A 351 -10.56 -0.50 17.22
N GLY A 352 -10.21 -0.68 15.96
CA GLY A 352 -9.02 -0.07 15.35
C GLY A 352 -7.71 -0.50 15.97
N ASP A 353 -7.65 -1.64 16.64
CA ASP A 353 -6.40 -2.21 17.14
C ASP A 353 -5.52 -2.66 15.96
N ALA A 354 -4.24 -2.29 15.97
CA ALA A 354 -3.26 -2.69 14.96
C ALA A 354 -1.84 -2.73 15.57
N LEU A 355 -0.89 -3.36 14.88
CA LEU A 355 0.54 -3.12 15.11
C LEU A 355 1.20 -2.64 13.83
N ARG A 356 2.22 -1.80 14.01
CA ARG A 356 3.16 -1.39 12.96
C ARG A 356 4.56 -1.69 13.45
N ILE A 357 5.37 -2.40 12.67
CA ILE A 357 6.74 -2.77 13.05
C ILE A 357 7.72 -2.27 12.00
N LYS A 358 8.58 -1.32 12.35
CA LYS A 358 9.65 -0.82 11.45
C LYS A 358 10.66 -1.93 11.17
N ILE A 359 10.92 -2.16 9.88
CA ILE A 359 11.92 -3.14 9.43
C ILE A 359 13.33 -2.54 9.58
N PRO A 360 14.26 -3.22 10.28
CA PRO A 360 15.57 -2.65 10.59
C PRO A 360 16.53 -2.78 9.40
N PHE A 361 17.71 -2.18 9.56
CA PHE A 361 18.86 -2.26 8.65
C PHE A 361 18.69 -1.60 7.28
N ILE A 362 17.54 -1.02 6.97
CA ILE A 362 17.32 -0.25 5.75
C ILE A 362 17.90 1.16 5.92
N PRO A 363 18.92 1.56 5.13
CA PRO A 363 19.48 2.91 5.20
C PRO A 363 18.42 3.99 4.93
N GLU A 364 18.55 5.16 5.55
CA GLU A 364 17.61 6.28 5.34
C GLU A 364 17.54 6.77 3.88
N SER A 365 18.59 6.51 3.10
CA SER A 365 18.64 6.78 1.66
C SER A 365 17.81 5.83 0.81
N GLU A 366 17.27 4.76 1.40
CA GLU A 366 16.40 3.78 0.74
C GLU A 366 14.96 3.86 1.29
N TYR A 367 14.03 3.24 0.58
CA TYR A 367 12.64 3.15 1.02
C TYR A 367 12.51 2.37 2.33
N GLN A 368 12.15 3.08 3.40
CA GLN A 368 11.82 2.50 4.71
C GLN A 368 10.61 1.58 4.59
N GLN A 369 10.54 0.56 5.45
CA GLN A 369 9.49 -0.45 5.40
C GLN A 369 8.92 -0.76 6.77
N TYR A 370 7.64 -1.12 6.80
CA TYR A 370 6.90 -1.38 8.03
C TYR A 370 5.94 -2.56 7.83
N LEU A 371 5.95 -3.52 8.75
CA LEU A 371 4.97 -4.60 8.78
C LEU A 371 3.74 -4.16 9.58
N TRP A 372 2.56 -4.23 8.96
CA TRP A 372 1.26 -3.94 9.56
C TRP A 372 0.50 -5.23 9.87
N LEU A 373 -0.20 -5.24 11.00
CA LEU A 373 -0.99 -6.37 11.49
C LEU A 373 -2.37 -5.89 11.94
N GLU A 374 -3.41 -6.54 11.44
CA GLU A 374 -4.82 -6.25 11.73
C GLU A 374 -5.54 -7.58 12.06
N ASN A 375 -6.25 -7.66 13.18
CA ASN A 375 -7.14 -8.79 13.45
C ASN A 375 -8.51 -8.50 12.84
N HIS A 376 -8.96 -9.29 11.86
CA HIS A 376 -10.30 -9.13 11.29
C HIS A 376 -11.19 -10.26 11.79
N ARG A 377 -12.36 -9.93 12.33
CA ARG A 377 -13.42 -10.91 12.62
C ARG A 377 -14.33 -11.16 11.43
N THR A 378 -14.24 -10.31 10.40
CA THR A 378 -15.01 -10.38 9.16
C THR A 378 -16.51 -10.17 9.38
N TYR A 379 -17.22 -9.83 8.29
CA TYR A 379 -18.66 -9.60 8.30
C TYR A 379 -19.46 -10.69 9.01
N ARG A 380 -19.03 -11.96 8.90
CA ARG A 380 -19.72 -13.09 9.51
C ARG A 380 -19.86 -12.98 11.02
N GLU A 381 -18.93 -12.29 11.67
CA GLU A 381 -18.87 -12.20 13.12
C GLU A 381 -19.05 -10.77 13.65
N ASN A 382 -18.57 -9.76 12.92
CA ASN A 382 -18.74 -8.36 13.32
C ASN A 382 -19.92 -7.65 12.62
N GLY A 383 -20.53 -8.25 11.61
CA GLY A 383 -21.65 -7.66 10.86
C GLY A 383 -21.28 -6.46 9.98
N ILE A 384 -20.00 -6.09 9.87
CA ILE A 384 -19.54 -4.95 9.08
C ILE A 384 -19.42 -5.35 7.61
N GLU A 385 -20.32 -4.82 6.77
CA GLU A 385 -20.45 -5.24 5.38
C GLU A 385 -19.19 -5.01 4.51
N PHE A 386 -18.32 -4.10 4.92
CA PHE A 386 -17.07 -3.79 4.22
C PHE A 386 -15.91 -4.72 4.61
N ASP A 387 -16.04 -5.45 5.72
CA ASP A 387 -15.05 -6.38 6.26
C ASP A 387 -15.27 -7.80 5.73
N ARG A 388 -15.35 -7.94 4.41
CA ARG A 388 -15.55 -9.23 3.73
C ARG A 388 -14.92 -9.19 2.35
N PHE A 389 -14.75 -10.35 1.72
CA PHE A 389 -14.29 -10.33 0.33
C PHE A 389 -15.39 -9.82 -0.60
N VAL A 390 -15.05 -8.87 -1.48
CA VAL A 390 -16.05 -8.18 -2.33
C VAL A 390 -16.79 -9.12 -3.29
N PHE A 391 -16.21 -10.28 -3.61
CA PHE A 391 -16.80 -11.30 -4.48
C PHE A 391 -17.29 -12.55 -3.74
N GLU A 392 -17.32 -12.59 -2.40
CA GLU A 392 -17.69 -13.81 -1.66
C GLU A 392 -19.15 -14.25 -1.81
N HIS A 393 -19.99 -13.44 -2.45
CA HIS A 393 -21.39 -13.73 -2.73
C HIS A 393 -21.60 -14.54 -4.02
N TYR A 394 -20.58 -14.70 -4.86
CA TYR A 394 -20.63 -15.54 -6.05
C TYR A 394 -20.37 -17.01 -5.74
N ASP A 395 -21.07 -17.91 -6.44
CA ASP A 395 -20.88 -19.35 -6.30
C ASP A 395 -19.43 -19.76 -6.60
N GLY A 396 -18.88 -20.66 -5.77
CA GLY A 396 -17.50 -21.14 -5.90
C GLY A 396 -16.42 -20.19 -5.36
N MET A 397 -16.79 -18.98 -4.93
CA MET A 397 -15.89 -18.08 -4.19
C MET A 397 -15.85 -18.46 -2.71
N THR A 398 -14.67 -18.37 -2.10
CA THR A 398 -14.54 -18.55 -0.66
C THR A 398 -14.86 -17.25 0.06
N LYS A 399 -15.21 -17.36 1.35
CA LYS A 399 -15.50 -16.19 2.19
C LYS A 399 -14.28 -15.80 3.01
N ALA A 400 -14.25 -14.55 3.45
CA ALA A 400 -13.22 -14.09 4.38
C ALA A 400 -13.22 -14.95 5.65
N SER A 401 -12.04 -15.16 6.24
CA SER A 401 -11.86 -15.97 7.44
C SER A 401 -11.29 -15.10 8.56
N PRO A 402 -11.81 -15.20 9.80
CA PRO A 402 -11.24 -14.49 10.92
C PRO A 402 -9.75 -14.81 11.12
N GLY A 403 -8.99 -13.81 11.58
CA GLY A 403 -7.57 -13.97 11.88
C GLY A 403 -6.77 -12.69 11.65
N ILE A 404 -5.44 -12.81 11.73
CA ILE A 404 -4.54 -11.70 11.46
C ILE A 404 -4.30 -11.58 9.95
N TYR A 405 -4.54 -10.38 9.42
CA TYR A 405 -4.19 -9.96 8.07
C TYR A 405 -2.98 -9.03 8.15
N MET A 406 -2.03 -9.19 7.22
CA MET A 406 -0.75 -8.46 7.28
C MET A 406 -0.39 -7.79 5.96
N MET A 407 0.30 -6.65 6.05
CA MET A 407 0.84 -5.94 4.89
C MET A 407 2.25 -5.42 5.17
N MET A 408 3.10 -5.43 4.16
CA MET A 408 4.35 -4.68 4.16
C MET A 408 4.12 -3.31 3.49
N GLN A 409 4.32 -2.25 4.25
CA GLN A 409 4.43 -0.90 3.75
C GLN A 409 5.85 -0.64 3.22
N VAL A 410 5.96 0.07 2.11
CA VAL A 410 7.21 0.61 1.54
C VAL A 410 7.02 2.11 1.30
N ASP A 411 7.94 2.95 1.79
CA ASP A 411 7.80 4.42 1.73
C ASP A 411 6.54 4.90 2.50
N ARG A 412 6.13 6.15 2.30
CA ARG A 412 4.86 6.73 2.79
C ARG A 412 4.71 6.73 4.32
N ASP A 413 5.83 6.72 5.02
CA ASP A 413 5.90 6.83 6.48
C ASP A 413 5.91 8.28 6.96
N ARG A 414 6.39 9.20 6.14
CA ARG A 414 6.36 10.64 6.44
C ARG A 414 4.94 11.21 6.36
N LYS A 415 4.46 11.70 7.51
CA LYS A 415 3.14 12.35 7.65
C LYS A 415 3.20 13.86 7.65
N GLU A 416 4.34 14.46 7.95
CA GLU A 416 4.51 15.90 8.05
C GLU A 416 5.56 16.42 7.05
N GLY A 417 5.36 17.66 6.61
CA GLY A 417 6.32 18.38 5.78
C GLY A 417 5.92 18.53 4.31
N PRO A 418 6.73 19.25 3.52
CA PRO A 418 6.47 19.45 2.11
C PRO A 418 6.60 18.13 1.35
N GLY A 419 5.71 17.92 0.36
CA GLY A 419 5.81 16.78 -0.55
C GLY A 419 5.33 15.44 0.01
N ILE A 420 4.71 15.40 1.20
CA ILE A 420 4.12 14.17 1.78
C ILE A 420 3.01 13.55 0.92
N PHE A 421 2.48 14.29 -0.07
CA PHE A 421 1.52 13.79 -1.06
C PHE A 421 2.17 13.38 -2.39
N GLY A 422 3.50 13.43 -2.50
CA GLY A 422 4.28 12.88 -3.63
C GLY A 422 4.76 11.45 -3.36
N GLY A 423 5.31 10.78 -4.37
CA GLY A 423 5.82 9.41 -4.28
C GLY A 423 5.28 8.49 -5.37
N TYR A 424 5.35 7.17 -5.16
CA TYR A 424 4.88 6.17 -6.13
C TYR A 424 3.72 5.33 -5.57
N ALA A 425 2.99 4.68 -6.47
CA ALA A 425 1.86 3.81 -6.17
C ALA A 425 2.34 2.43 -5.68
N ASP A 426 1.40 1.58 -5.24
CA ASP A 426 1.65 0.23 -4.70
C ASP A 426 2.67 0.20 -3.55
N TYR A 427 2.44 1.04 -2.54
CA TYR A 427 3.27 1.11 -1.32
C TYR A 427 2.79 0.16 -0.21
N LEU A 428 1.71 -0.60 -0.41
CA LEU A 428 1.20 -1.60 0.52
C LEU A 428 1.13 -2.95 -0.18
N ARG A 429 1.92 -3.93 0.30
CA ARG A 429 2.00 -5.28 -0.27
C ARG A 429 1.50 -6.31 0.73
N PRO A 430 0.44 -7.08 0.42
CA PRO A 430 -0.06 -8.11 1.32
C PRO A 430 0.99 -9.17 1.66
N VAL A 431 1.00 -9.57 2.93
CA VAL A 431 1.75 -10.69 3.49
C VAL A 431 0.72 -11.75 3.85
N LEU A 432 0.62 -12.80 3.02
CA LEU A 432 -0.46 -13.79 3.12
C LEU A 432 0.00 -15.01 3.93
N ALA A 433 -0.90 -15.58 4.73
CA ALA A 433 -0.62 -16.76 5.54
C ALA A 433 -0.31 -18.02 4.71
N ASP A 434 -0.67 -18.07 3.44
CA ASP A 434 -0.30 -19.15 2.54
C ASP A 434 1.04 -18.93 1.83
N GLY A 435 1.74 -17.83 2.12
CA GLY A 435 3.15 -17.61 1.81
C GLY A 435 3.48 -17.26 0.34
N TYR A 436 4.77 -16.99 0.12
CA TYR A 436 5.33 -16.60 -1.16
C TYR A 436 5.93 -17.78 -1.91
N HIS A 437 5.74 -17.79 -3.24
CA HIS A 437 6.13 -18.89 -4.12
C HIS A 437 6.71 -18.37 -5.44
N ASP A 438 7.59 -19.15 -6.03
CA ASP A 438 7.85 -19.07 -7.47
C ASP A 438 6.71 -19.81 -8.20
N TYR A 439 5.85 -19.06 -8.89
CA TYR A 439 4.63 -19.64 -9.49
C TYR A 439 4.97 -20.41 -10.76
N LEU A 440 4.34 -21.57 -10.91
CA LEU A 440 4.36 -22.34 -12.15
C LEU A 440 3.03 -22.13 -12.87
N PHE A 441 3.06 -22.15 -14.20
CA PHE A 441 1.85 -22.06 -15.03
C PHE A 441 1.69 -23.30 -15.90
N THR A 442 0.45 -23.74 -16.09
CA THR A 442 0.12 -24.77 -17.08
C THR A 442 0.44 -24.26 -18.49
N ARG A 443 1.06 -25.10 -19.32
CA ARG A 443 1.48 -24.70 -20.68
C ARG A 443 0.29 -24.55 -21.63
N ASP A 444 -0.67 -25.50 -21.59
CA ASP A 444 -1.73 -25.62 -22.59
C ASP A 444 -3.16 -25.66 -22.00
N SER A 445 -3.28 -25.57 -20.67
CA SER A 445 -4.58 -25.59 -20.00
C SER A 445 -5.02 -24.18 -19.64
N SER A 446 -6.21 -23.80 -20.10
CA SER A 446 -6.94 -22.63 -19.63
C SER A 446 -8.34 -23.04 -19.17
N VAL A 447 -8.85 -22.34 -18.16
CA VAL A 447 -10.17 -22.63 -17.58
C VAL A 447 -11.02 -21.37 -17.68
N SER A 448 -12.28 -21.55 -18.06
CA SER A 448 -13.26 -20.47 -18.05
C SER A 448 -13.50 -20.02 -16.61
N VAL A 449 -13.41 -18.71 -16.40
CA VAL A 449 -13.67 -18.08 -15.12
C VAL A 449 -14.98 -17.33 -15.24
N VAL A 450 -15.79 -17.33 -14.17
CA VAL A 450 -17.10 -16.66 -14.16
C VAL A 450 -16.94 -15.20 -14.63
N GLY A 451 -17.63 -14.85 -15.72
CA GLY A 451 -17.61 -13.51 -16.30
C GLY A 451 -16.28 -13.07 -16.94
N ARG A 452 -15.34 -13.99 -17.22
CA ARG A 452 -14.00 -13.66 -17.75
C ARG A 452 -13.53 -14.62 -18.84
N ILE A 453 -12.56 -14.14 -19.62
CA ILE A 453 -11.87 -14.92 -20.66
C ILE A 453 -11.10 -16.09 -20.00
N PRO A 454 -11.01 -17.27 -20.65
CA PRO A 454 -10.20 -18.37 -20.15
C PRO A 454 -8.79 -17.93 -19.77
N THR A 455 -8.34 -18.36 -18.59
CA THR A 455 -7.04 -17.97 -18.02
C THR A 455 -6.18 -19.18 -17.73
N ARG A 456 -4.86 -18.98 -17.72
CA ARG A 456 -3.90 -20.03 -17.36
C ARG A 456 -4.01 -20.36 -15.89
N ILE A 457 -3.85 -21.64 -15.58
CA ILE A 457 -3.86 -22.12 -14.20
C ILE A 457 -2.46 -21.93 -13.61
N HIS A 458 -2.38 -21.31 -12.43
CA HIS A 458 -1.14 -21.26 -11.66
C HIS A 458 -1.09 -22.37 -10.62
N ILE A 459 0.13 -22.76 -10.24
CA ILE A 459 0.39 -23.84 -9.28
C ILE A 459 1.31 -23.32 -8.19
N LYS A 460 0.91 -23.50 -6.93
CA LYS A 460 1.73 -23.25 -5.74
C LYS A 460 2.23 -24.56 -5.17
N SER A 461 3.55 -24.70 -5.12
CA SER A 461 4.21 -25.91 -4.64
C SER A 461 5.20 -25.58 -3.53
N ASP A 462 5.17 -26.33 -2.44
CA ASP A 462 6.12 -26.17 -1.33
C ASP A 462 7.58 -26.32 -1.77
N LEU A 463 7.83 -27.06 -2.87
CA LEU A 463 9.17 -27.18 -3.48
C LEU A 463 9.69 -25.86 -4.06
N PHE A 464 8.76 -24.96 -4.42
CA PHE A 464 9.00 -23.64 -5.00
C PHE A 464 8.62 -22.51 -4.03
N ALA A 465 8.47 -22.82 -2.74
CA ALA A 465 8.39 -21.80 -1.70
C ALA A 465 9.59 -20.84 -1.84
N ASN A 466 9.29 -19.55 -1.82
CA ASN A 466 10.26 -18.46 -1.92
C ASN A 466 9.82 -17.34 -0.97
N PRO A 467 10.02 -17.51 0.35
CA PRO A 467 9.50 -16.62 1.39
C PRO A 467 10.04 -15.18 1.35
N LEU A 468 11.10 -14.91 0.58
CA LEU A 468 11.77 -13.61 0.54
C LEU A 468 11.39 -12.78 -0.69
N THR A 469 11.33 -13.40 -1.88
CA THR A 469 11.09 -12.66 -3.13
C THR A 469 9.96 -13.24 -3.98
N GLY A 470 9.32 -14.32 -3.54
CA GLY A 470 8.25 -14.97 -4.29
C GLY A 470 7.01 -14.08 -4.48
N SER A 471 6.12 -14.52 -5.38
CA SER A 471 4.80 -13.92 -5.57
C SER A 471 3.77 -14.54 -4.62
N ASN A 472 2.64 -13.86 -4.45
CA ASN A 472 1.46 -14.37 -3.76
C ASN A 472 0.19 -14.13 -4.59
N ASP A 473 -0.96 -14.64 -4.12
CA ASP A 473 -2.21 -14.61 -4.90
C ASP A 473 -2.74 -13.19 -5.14
N MET A 474 -2.44 -12.24 -4.26
CA MET A 474 -2.87 -10.84 -4.37
C MET A 474 -1.89 -10.00 -5.19
N GLN A 475 -1.30 -10.58 -6.23
CA GLN A 475 -0.38 -9.91 -7.14
C GLN A 475 -0.63 -10.30 -8.57
N ALA A 476 -0.47 -9.34 -9.48
CA ALA A 476 -0.43 -9.64 -10.89
C ALA A 476 0.99 -10.12 -11.25
N ILE A 477 1.14 -11.40 -11.57
CA ILE A 477 2.44 -12.09 -11.62
C ILE A 477 3.15 -11.80 -12.94
N SER A 478 4.45 -11.52 -12.88
CA SER A 478 5.25 -11.34 -14.08
C SER A 478 5.51 -12.67 -14.80
N TYR A 479 5.22 -12.72 -16.09
CA TYR A 479 5.38 -13.87 -16.97
C TYR A 479 5.71 -13.36 -18.38
N ASN A 480 6.92 -13.66 -18.88
CA ASN A 480 7.37 -13.27 -20.22
C ASN A 480 6.56 -14.00 -21.30
N LYS A 481 5.54 -13.34 -21.84
CA LYS A 481 4.61 -13.91 -22.83
C LYS A 481 5.25 -13.97 -24.21
N GLU A 482 6.03 -12.94 -24.55
CA GLU A 482 6.60 -12.74 -25.89
C GLU A 482 7.95 -13.46 -26.05
N GLY A 483 8.57 -13.87 -24.93
CA GLY A 483 9.85 -14.58 -24.95
C GLY A 483 11.03 -13.68 -25.31
N ASP A 484 10.88 -12.37 -25.14
CA ASP A 484 11.92 -11.38 -25.45
C ASP A 484 12.79 -11.05 -24.23
N SER A 485 13.67 -10.06 -24.37
CA SER A 485 14.64 -9.69 -23.33
C SER A 485 14.12 -8.67 -22.30
N VAL A 486 12.81 -8.38 -22.28
CA VAL A 486 12.20 -7.35 -21.44
C VAL A 486 10.91 -7.88 -20.80
N LEU A 487 10.70 -7.63 -19.50
CA LEU A 487 9.36 -7.77 -18.91
C LEU A 487 8.61 -6.45 -19.08
N ALA A 488 7.77 -6.41 -20.11
CA ALA A 488 6.89 -5.30 -20.40
C ALA A 488 5.64 -5.34 -19.49
N PHE A 489 4.81 -4.30 -19.60
CA PHE A 489 3.51 -4.29 -18.94
C PHE A 489 2.64 -5.49 -19.34
N ASN A 490 2.70 -5.85 -20.62
CA ASN A 490 1.92 -6.92 -21.24
C ASN A 490 2.27 -8.28 -20.61
N ASP A 491 3.45 -8.41 -20.00
CA ASP A 491 3.98 -9.63 -19.37
C ASP A 491 3.50 -9.82 -17.93
N ILE A 492 2.30 -9.36 -17.62
CA ILE A 492 1.66 -9.56 -16.33
C ILE A 492 0.44 -10.48 -16.51
N LEU A 493 0.28 -11.43 -15.60
CA LEU A 493 -0.82 -12.38 -15.58
C LEU A 493 -1.51 -12.38 -14.21
N ASP A 494 -2.83 -12.22 -14.24
CA ASP A 494 -3.64 -12.30 -13.03
C ASP A 494 -3.79 -13.76 -12.57
N PRO A 495 -3.48 -14.08 -11.29
CA PRO A 495 -3.70 -15.41 -10.72
C PRO A 495 -5.19 -15.64 -10.46
N LEU A 496 -5.95 -15.83 -11.53
CA LEU A 496 -7.40 -16.02 -11.51
C LEU A 496 -7.81 -17.46 -11.20
N VAL A 497 -6.95 -18.45 -11.44
CA VAL A 497 -7.26 -19.86 -11.16
C VAL A 497 -6.01 -20.57 -10.64
N GLU A 498 -6.10 -21.13 -9.43
CA GLU A 498 -5.08 -22.02 -8.90
C GLU A 498 -5.47 -23.49 -9.07
N LEU A 499 -4.50 -24.35 -9.37
CA LEU A 499 -4.64 -25.79 -9.14
C LEU A 499 -4.34 -26.11 -7.67
N GLY A 500 -5.40 -26.36 -6.89
CA GLY A 500 -5.29 -26.76 -5.50
C GLY A 500 -4.65 -28.14 -5.31
N ARG A 501 -4.17 -28.43 -4.09
CA ARG A 501 -3.44 -29.67 -3.76
C ARG A 501 -4.22 -30.97 -4.05
N GLY A 502 -5.55 -30.92 -4.04
CA GLY A 502 -6.43 -32.05 -4.35
C GLY A 502 -6.80 -32.17 -5.84
N GLY A 503 -6.21 -31.36 -6.72
CA GLY A 503 -6.58 -31.28 -8.14
C GLY A 503 -7.78 -30.39 -8.45
N ASN A 504 -8.42 -29.80 -7.44
CA ASN A 504 -9.55 -28.88 -7.62
C ASN A 504 -9.06 -27.48 -8.01
N HIS A 505 -9.88 -26.76 -8.78
CA HIS A 505 -9.62 -25.36 -9.12
C HIS A 505 -10.07 -24.41 -8.01
N VAL A 506 -9.18 -23.52 -7.59
CA VAL A 506 -9.52 -22.39 -6.71
C VAL A 506 -9.76 -21.17 -7.59
N GLN A 507 -10.95 -20.59 -7.49
CA GLN A 507 -11.37 -19.47 -8.32
C GLN A 507 -10.99 -18.13 -7.69
N MET A 508 -10.45 -17.24 -8.53
CA MET A 508 -10.09 -15.85 -8.26
C MET A 508 -9.43 -15.58 -6.89
N PRO A 509 -8.37 -16.32 -6.49
CA PRO A 509 -7.72 -16.08 -5.21
C PRO A 509 -7.12 -14.67 -5.08
N LYS A 510 -6.90 -13.95 -6.20
CA LYS A 510 -6.48 -12.54 -6.17
C LYS A 510 -7.44 -11.59 -5.44
N TYR A 511 -8.71 -11.95 -5.33
CA TYR A 511 -9.72 -11.19 -4.58
C TYR A 511 -9.91 -11.67 -3.14
N GLY A 512 -9.00 -12.51 -2.65
CA GLY A 512 -9.04 -13.07 -1.31
C GLY A 512 -9.36 -14.55 -1.29
N HIS A 513 -8.71 -15.26 -0.38
CA HIS A 513 -8.98 -16.64 -0.05
C HIS A 513 -8.98 -16.85 1.47
N SER A 514 -9.78 -17.78 1.98
CA SER A 514 -9.85 -18.13 3.42
C SER A 514 -8.51 -18.53 4.05
N ARG A 515 -7.50 -18.88 3.24
CA ARG A 515 -6.16 -19.31 3.69
C ARG A 515 -5.19 -18.14 3.81
N HIS A 516 -5.63 -16.93 3.48
CA HIS A 516 -4.80 -15.73 3.52
C HIS A 516 -4.66 -15.15 4.93
N ALA A 517 -5.62 -15.45 5.82
CA ALA A 517 -5.59 -15.06 7.22
C ALA A 517 -4.64 -15.96 8.05
N PHE A 518 -3.81 -15.34 8.88
CA PHE A 518 -3.02 -16.06 9.89
C PHE A 518 -3.92 -16.43 11.07
N ARG A 519 -3.76 -17.66 11.56
CA ARG A 519 -4.59 -18.23 12.63
C ARG A 519 -3.75 -19.06 13.58
N VAL A 520 -4.16 -19.13 14.83
CA VAL A 520 -3.48 -19.92 15.89
C VAL A 520 -3.43 -21.41 15.52
N ASP A 521 -4.50 -21.93 14.91
CA ASP A 521 -4.63 -23.32 14.45
C ASP A 521 -4.10 -23.57 13.02
N GLY A 522 -3.52 -22.54 12.38
CA GLY A 522 -3.05 -22.56 11.00
C GLY A 522 -1.60 -22.12 10.86
N ASN A 523 -1.32 -21.29 9.85
CA ASN A 523 -0.05 -20.57 9.85
C ASN A 523 -0.15 -19.45 10.88
N ASN A 524 0.59 -19.62 11.98
CA ASN A 524 0.53 -18.75 13.14
C ASN A 524 1.79 -17.88 13.30
N LYS A 525 2.76 -17.95 12.38
CA LYS A 525 4.08 -17.32 12.61
C LYS A 525 4.77 -16.81 11.36
N VAL A 526 5.24 -15.57 11.43
CA VAL A 526 6.17 -14.94 10.48
C VAL A 526 7.52 -14.75 11.18
N ALA A 527 8.61 -15.26 10.60
CA ALA A 527 9.97 -15.11 11.11
C ALA A 527 10.99 -15.46 10.00
N ILE A 528 12.29 -15.25 10.24
CA ILE A 528 13.39 -15.45 9.27
C ILE A 528 13.37 -16.81 8.54
N GLY A 529 12.98 -17.88 9.24
CA GLY A 529 12.90 -19.24 8.70
C GLY A 529 11.51 -19.66 8.18
N ARG A 530 10.51 -18.78 8.21
CA ARG A 530 9.10 -19.08 7.89
C ARG A 530 8.72 -18.63 6.48
N ASN A 531 7.54 -19.07 6.03
CA ASN A 531 6.92 -18.60 4.79
C ASN A 531 5.50 -18.10 5.12
N PRO A 532 5.23 -16.79 5.03
CA PRO A 532 6.15 -15.72 4.64
C PRO A 532 7.22 -15.40 5.71
N SER A 533 8.25 -14.63 5.31
CA SER A 533 9.31 -14.12 6.20
C SER A 533 9.06 -12.66 6.60
N ALA A 534 9.64 -12.21 7.72
CA ALA A 534 9.62 -10.82 8.19
C ALA A 534 10.80 -9.98 7.65
N ALA A 535 11.61 -10.53 6.73
CA ALA A 535 12.71 -9.82 6.10
C ALA A 535 12.22 -8.62 5.25
N SER A 536 13.11 -7.68 4.95
CA SER A 536 12.77 -6.58 4.05
C SER A 536 12.40 -7.08 2.64
N MET A 537 11.54 -6.35 1.95
CA MET A 537 11.18 -6.64 0.56
C MET A 537 12.02 -5.83 -0.41
N MET A 538 12.42 -6.47 -1.52
CA MET A 538 13.06 -5.75 -2.63
C MET A 538 12.10 -4.75 -3.27
N THR A 539 12.58 -3.54 -3.53
CA THR A 539 11.82 -2.52 -4.27
C THR A 539 12.40 -2.32 -5.66
N TYR A 540 11.53 -2.10 -6.64
CA TYR A 540 11.93 -1.79 -8.01
C TYR A 540 10.90 -0.86 -8.63
N VAL A 541 11.14 0.44 -8.47
CA VAL A 541 10.31 1.49 -9.05
C VAL A 541 10.22 1.32 -10.56
N SER A 542 9.02 1.06 -11.07
CA SER A 542 8.79 0.77 -12.49
C SER A 542 7.43 1.28 -12.97
N GLY A 543 7.30 1.57 -14.26
CA GLY A 543 6.06 2.09 -14.84
C GLY A 543 5.75 1.52 -16.23
N ARG A 544 4.82 2.17 -16.95
CA ARG A 544 4.20 1.69 -18.21
C ARG A 544 5.17 1.40 -19.35
N ASN A 545 6.18 2.26 -19.56
CA ASN A 545 7.00 2.24 -20.77
C ASN A 545 8.50 2.19 -20.41
N LEU A 546 9.03 1.02 -20.06
CA LEU A 546 10.44 0.74 -19.71
C LEU A 546 10.76 0.88 -18.21
N PRO A 547 11.78 0.14 -17.71
CA PRO A 547 12.31 0.36 -16.36
C PRO A 547 12.70 1.83 -16.21
N ARG A 548 12.11 2.53 -15.23
CA ARG A 548 12.68 3.79 -14.76
C ARG A 548 13.99 3.43 -14.08
N ARG A 549 15.06 3.49 -14.88
CA ARG A 549 16.44 3.34 -14.45
C ARG A 549 16.65 4.12 -13.15
N ASP A 550 17.21 3.43 -12.16
CA ASP A 550 18.08 4.00 -11.15
C ASP A 550 17.43 5.01 -10.18
N ASP A 551 16.19 4.78 -9.73
CA ASP A 551 15.79 5.42 -8.46
C ASP A 551 16.80 4.98 -7.38
N PRO A 552 17.60 5.90 -6.83
CA PRO A 552 18.69 5.56 -5.92
C PRO A 552 18.18 4.98 -4.60
N ARG A 553 16.87 5.12 -4.32
CA ARG A 553 16.21 4.58 -3.13
C ARG A 553 15.75 3.14 -3.32
N ASN A 554 15.80 2.59 -4.54
CA ASN A 554 15.47 1.19 -4.78
C ASN A 554 16.42 0.27 -4.02
N ASN A 555 15.89 -0.54 -3.12
CA ASN A 555 16.66 -1.59 -2.49
C ASN A 555 16.61 -2.89 -3.33
N ARG A 556 17.79 -3.34 -3.75
CA ARG A 556 18.01 -4.62 -4.47
C ARG A 556 18.40 -5.75 -3.52
N ILE A 557 18.22 -5.51 -2.23
CA ILE A 557 18.78 -6.29 -1.14
C ILE A 557 17.63 -6.68 -0.20
N VAL A 558 17.52 -7.97 0.09
CA VAL A 558 16.71 -8.44 1.22
C VAL A 558 17.61 -8.48 2.44
N ARG A 559 17.24 -7.70 3.46
CA ARG A 559 17.95 -7.64 4.75
C ARG A 559 17.27 -8.59 5.72
N LEU A 560 18.05 -9.57 6.16
CA LEU A 560 17.62 -10.52 7.17
C LEU A 560 17.63 -9.84 8.54
N ASN A 561 16.65 -10.16 9.37
CA ASN A 561 16.48 -9.58 10.69
C ASN A 561 15.91 -10.61 11.68
N GLY A 562 15.89 -10.25 12.96
CA GLY A 562 15.37 -11.10 14.03
C GLY A 562 13.89 -10.88 14.36
N ILE A 563 13.11 -10.20 13.51
CA ILE A 563 11.69 -10.00 13.74
C ILE A 563 10.97 -11.36 13.68
N SER A 564 10.17 -11.62 14.70
CA SER A 564 9.22 -12.71 14.75
C SER A 564 7.88 -12.19 15.26
N VAL A 565 6.82 -12.59 14.59
CA VAL A 565 5.44 -12.38 15.03
C VAL A 565 4.80 -13.75 15.13
N GLU A 566 4.33 -14.12 16.32
CA GLU A 566 3.64 -15.39 16.57
C GLU A 566 2.27 -15.14 17.21
N LEU A 567 1.23 -15.74 16.63
CA LEU A 567 -0.10 -15.80 17.23
C LEU A 567 -0.08 -16.89 18.29
N VAL A 568 -0.20 -16.48 19.56
CA VAL A 568 -0.06 -17.33 20.74
C VAL A 568 -1.40 -17.94 21.14
N GLU A 569 -2.46 -17.13 21.12
CA GLU A 569 -3.78 -17.49 21.61
C GLU A 569 -4.86 -16.68 20.88
N GLU A 570 -6.02 -17.30 20.65
CA GLU A 570 -7.25 -16.62 20.27
C GLU A 570 -8.24 -16.79 21.44
N ARG A 571 -8.74 -15.68 21.96
CA ARG A 571 -9.67 -15.66 23.10
C ARG A 571 -11.10 -15.90 22.63
N GLY A 572 -12.00 -16.19 23.57
CA GLY A 572 -13.41 -16.47 23.25
C GLY A 572 -14.19 -15.33 22.60
N ASP A 573 -13.71 -14.08 22.73
CA ASP A 573 -14.26 -12.90 22.04
C ASP A 573 -13.64 -12.67 20.65
N GLY A 574 -12.73 -13.55 20.23
CA GLY A 574 -12.03 -13.48 18.95
C GLY A 574 -10.82 -12.56 18.93
N SER A 575 -10.45 -11.94 20.06
CA SER A 575 -9.19 -11.21 20.18
C SER A 575 -8.00 -12.16 20.12
N ILE A 576 -6.88 -11.72 19.52
CA ILE A 576 -5.70 -12.55 19.29
C ILE A 576 -4.51 -11.98 20.04
N LEU A 577 -3.89 -12.80 20.90
CA LEU A 577 -2.65 -12.49 21.56
C LEU A 577 -1.49 -12.76 20.61
N VAL A 578 -0.74 -11.72 20.29
CA VAL A 578 0.42 -11.76 19.40
C VAL A 578 1.69 -11.51 20.20
N GLU A 579 2.69 -12.35 20.02
CA GLU A 579 4.04 -12.17 20.56
C GLU A 579 4.97 -11.64 19.46
N VAL A 580 5.58 -10.49 19.74
CA VAL A 580 6.57 -9.83 18.88
C VAL A 580 7.95 -9.95 19.52
N GLN A 581 8.91 -10.46 18.77
CA GLN A 581 10.31 -10.58 19.18
C GLN A 581 11.23 -9.97 18.11
N PHE A 582 12.39 -9.44 18.51
CA PHE A 582 13.38 -8.85 17.59
C PHE A 582 14.74 -9.57 17.57
N ASN A 583 14.89 -10.61 18.39
CA ASN A 583 16.10 -11.41 18.53
C ASN A 583 15.95 -12.85 17.98
N GLN A 584 14.89 -13.14 17.23
CA GLN A 584 14.63 -14.47 16.69
C GLN A 584 15.48 -14.73 15.44
N THR A 585 16.70 -15.22 15.65
CA THR A 585 17.69 -15.48 14.58
C THR A 585 17.75 -16.93 14.11
N ALA A 586 16.94 -17.81 14.70
CA ALA A 586 16.96 -19.24 14.42
C ALA A 586 16.10 -19.65 13.21
N VAL A 587 16.70 -20.42 12.30
CA VAL A 587 16.03 -21.15 11.22
C VAL A 587 15.73 -22.57 11.72
N ASP A 588 14.47 -22.81 12.05
CA ASP A 588 13.98 -24.03 12.71
C ASP A 588 13.45 -25.12 11.77
N ARG A 589 13.38 -24.82 10.47
CA ARG A 589 12.82 -25.71 9.45
C ARG A 589 13.56 -25.58 8.14
N ASN A 590 13.40 -26.60 7.29
CA ASN A 590 13.93 -26.54 5.95
C ASN A 590 13.35 -25.34 5.21
N THR A 591 14.21 -24.48 4.70
CA THR A 591 13.78 -23.28 3.97
C THR A 591 14.68 -23.03 2.77
N ARG A 592 14.11 -22.35 1.77
CA ARG A 592 14.77 -21.95 0.54
C ARG A 592 14.76 -20.44 0.49
N TRP A 593 15.91 -19.83 0.30
CA TRP A 593 16.06 -18.39 0.17
C TRP A 593 16.54 -18.04 -1.23
N CYS A 594 15.80 -17.15 -1.87
CA CYS A 594 16.08 -16.61 -3.18
C CYS A 594 15.93 -15.09 -3.13
N ALA A 595 16.92 -14.38 -3.65
CA ALA A 595 16.90 -12.95 -3.95
C ALA A 595 18.07 -12.63 -4.88
N ASP A 596 18.20 -11.37 -5.33
CA ASP A 596 19.44 -10.94 -5.97
C ASP A 596 20.58 -10.89 -4.94
N THR A 597 20.33 -10.21 -3.82
CA THR A 597 21.26 -10.13 -2.69
C THR A 597 20.52 -10.32 -1.38
N LEU A 598 21.09 -11.13 -0.50
CA LEU A 598 20.70 -11.29 0.89
C LEU A 598 21.83 -10.74 1.75
N GLU A 599 21.51 -9.89 2.72
CA GLU A 599 22.47 -9.41 3.72
C GLU A 599 22.03 -9.84 5.11
N LEU A 600 22.96 -10.46 5.85
CA LEU A 600 22.84 -10.67 7.28
C LEU A 600 23.59 -9.55 8.00
N HIS A 601 22.91 -8.86 8.92
CA HIS A 601 23.48 -7.81 9.74
C HIS A 601 23.64 -8.28 11.20
N VAL A 602 24.47 -7.56 11.96
CA VAL A 602 24.61 -7.79 13.40
C VAL A 602 23.27 -7.47 14.08
N ASN A 603 22.71 -8.45 14.77
CA ASN A 603 21.57 -8.31 15.63
C ASN A 603 22.06 -7.81 17.00
N PRO A 604 21.66 -6.61 17.44
CA PRO A 604 22.15 -6.05 18.71
C PRO A 604 21.61 -6.77 19.95
N PHE A 605 20.69 -7.73 19.80
CA PHE A 605 19.95 -8.38 20.89
C PHE A 605 20.22 -9.88 21.00
N ASN A 606 21.18 -10.41 20.24
CA ASN A 606 21.52 -11.83 20.28
C ASN A 606 23.02 -12.02 20.06
N ASP A 607 23.59 -13.05 20.68
CA ASP A 607 24.99 -13.43 20.47
C ASP A 607 25.23 -14.04 19.09
N THR A 608 24.16 -14.50 18.44
CA THR A 608 24.19 -15.11 17.10
C THR A 608 23.17 -14.45 16.19
N ASP A 609 23.63 -14.01 15.01
CA ASP A 609 22.81 -13.29 14.04
C ASP A 609 22.00 -14.21 13.14
N LEU A 610 22.52 -15.42 12.91
CA LEU A 610 21.82 -16.49 12.21
C LEU A 610 22.20 -17.84 12.81
N GLU A 611 21.20 -18.58 13.28
CA GLU A 611 21.39 -19.95 13.74
C GLU A 611 20.62 -20.95 12.87
N ILE A 612 21.32 -21.90 12.26
CA ILE A 612 20.68 -23.01 11.52
C ILE A 612 20.55 -24.21 12.47
N LEU A 613 19.31 -24.49 12.88
CA LEU A 613 19.02 -25.49 13.91
C LEU A 613 19.29 -26.93 13.45
N ARG A 614 19.26 -27.84 14.42
CA ARG A 614 19.77 -29.20 14.28
C ARG A 614 19.05 -29.95 13.16
N GLY A 615 19.82 -30.43 12.19
CA GLY A 615 19.28 -31.22 11.07
C GLY A 615 18.50 -30.40 10.03
N VAL A 616 18.39 -29.09 10.21
CA VAL A 616 17.71 -28.17 9.28
C VAL A 616 18.56 -27.95 8.04
N LYS A 617 17.90 -27.81 6.90
CA LYS A 617 18.49 -27.43 5.62
C LYS A 617 18.07 -26.01 5.24
N LEU A 618 19.04 -25.10 5.20
CA LEU A 618 18.91 -23.82 4.50
C LEU A 618 19.44 -23.96 3.07
N HIS A 619 18.65 -23.55 2.07
CA HIS A 619 18.99 -23.64 0.66
C HIS A 619 19.05 -22.26 0.02
N ILE A 620 20.25 -21.80 -0.31
CA ILE A 620 20.47 -20.60 -1.11
C ILE A 620 20.40 -21.00 -2.58
N ASP A 621 19.37 -20.54 -3.27
CA ASP A 621 18.99 -21.03 -4.59
C ASP A 621 18.61 -19.88 -5.54
N HIS A 622 18.63 -20.16 -6.83
CA HIS A 622 18.13 -19.25 -7.86
C HIS A 622 16.60 -19.33 -7.93
N GLY A 623 15.94 -18.19 -7.69
CA GLY A 623 14.49 -18.03 -7.81
C GLY A 623 13.99 -18.06 -9.25
N GLU A 624 12.67 -18.03 -9.42
CA GLU A 624 12.02 -17.84 -10.74
C GLU A 624 11.10 -16.61 -10.77
N THR A 625 10.72 -16.09 -9.59
CA THR A 625 10.01 -14.80 -9.49
C THR A 625 10.90 -13.67 -9.99
N ALA A 626 10.36 -12.83 -10.88
CA ALA A 626 11.09 -11.72 -11.46
C ALA A 626 11.55 -10.74 -10.38
N THR A 627 12.86 -10.57 -10.26
CA THR A 627 13.45 -9.51 -9.45
C THR A 627 13.87 -8.33 -10.29
N ARG A 628 14.00 -8.43 -11.62
CA ARG A 628 14.32 -7.32 -12.55
C ARG A 628 13.41 -7.36 -13.77
N ARG A 629 13.49 -6.36 -14.64
CA ARG A 629 12.69 -6.30 -15.90
C ARG A 629 13.51 -6.38 -17.19
N ILE A 630 14.83 -6.38 -17.11
CA ILE A 630 15.73 -6.43 -18.27
C ILE A 630 16.92 -7.34 -17.97
N ASN A 631 17.74 -7.61 -18.98
CA ASN A 631 18.93 -8.45 -18.89
C ASN A 631 18.61 -9.84 -18.32
N PRO A 632 17.64 -10.59 -18.89
CA PRO A 632 17.34 -11.93 -18.42
C PRO A 632 18.54 -12.85 -18.62
N VAL A 633 18.52 -13.98 -17.90
CA VAL A 633 19.42 -15.10 -18.18
C VAL A 633 18.61 -16.25 -18.75
N GLU A 634 19.22 -17.02 -19.65
CA GLU A 634 18.61 -18.23 -20.17
C GLU A 634 18.72 -19.37 -19.15
N ARG A 635 17.60 -20.04 -18.89
CA ARG A 635 17.54 -21.18 -17.98
C ARG A 635 16.51 -22.18 -18.49
N ARG A 636 16.96 -23.41 -18.78
CA ARG A 636 16.11 -24.49 -19.32
C ARG A 636 15.35 -24.07 -20.59
N GLY A 637 15.99 -23.28 -21.45
CA GLY A 637 15.38 -22.76 -22.69
C GLY A 637 14.35 -21.64 -22.47
N GLN A 638 14.31 -21.02 -21.29
CA GLN A 638 13.44 -19.89 -20.97
C GLN A 638 14.24 -18.71 -20.45
N LEU A 639 13.83 -17.49 -20.82
CA LEU A 639 14.40 -16.26 -20.27
C LEU A 639 13.82 -15.98 -18.89
N VAL A 640 14.68 -15.92 -17.87
CA VAL A 640 14.28 -15.60 -16.49
C VAL A 640 14.91 -14.29 -16.03
N PHE A 641 14.10 -13.45 -15.36
CA PHE A 641 14.47 -12.09 -14.99
C PHE A 641 14.85 -12.00 -13.51
N VAL A 642 15.79 -12.85 -13.12
CA VAL A 642 16.27 -12.95 -11.74
C VAL A 642 17.73 -13.41 -11.75
N SER A 643 18.53 -12.84 -10.85
CA SER A 643 19.94 -13.20 -10.71
C SER A 643 20.08 -14.41 -9.77
N PRO A 644 21.12 -15.24 -9.91
CA PRO A 644 21.49 -16.19 -8.86
C PRO A 644 21.73 -15.46 -7.54
N THR A 645 21.36 -16.08 -6.43
CA THR A 645 21.38 -15.40 -5.13
C THR A 645 22.78 -15.21 -4.59
N THR A 646 23.11 -14.00 -4.17
CA THR A 646 24.32 -13.72 -3.38
C THR A 646 23.92 -13.51 -1.93
N PHE A 647 24.30 -14.44 -1.05
CA PHE A 647 24.12 -14.31 0.39
C PHE A 647 25.41 -13.84 1.06
N ILE A 648 25.34 -12.70 1.74
CA ILE A 648 26.49 -12.02 2.35
C ILE A 648 26.33 -12.03 3.86
N LEU A 649 27.30 -12.62 4.55
CA LEU A 649 27.48 -12.47 6.00
C LEU A 649 28.32 -11.21 6.22
N LYS A 650 27.69 -10.13 6.67
CA LYS A 650 28.36 -8.83 6.80
C LYS A 650 29.41 -8.85 7.91
N LYS A 651 30.39 -7.95 7.81
CA LYS A 651 31.38 -7.73 8.87
C LYS A 651 30.73 -7.70 10.27
N GLY A 652 31.34 -8.41 11.22
CA GLY A 652 30.91 -8.49 12.61
C GLY A 652 29.85 -9.54 12.89
N THR A 653 29.26 -10.16 11.86
CA THR A 653 28.21 -11.15 12.08
C THR A 653 28.74 -12.50 12.56
N LEU A 654 27.93 -13.22 13.35
CA LEU A 654 28.11 -14.62 13.72
C LEU A 654 26.98 -15.48 13.17
N THR A 655 27.33 -16.41 12.28
CA THR A 655 26.44 -17.49 11.84
C THR A 655 26.84 -18.81 12.48
N ARG A 656 25.92 -19.47 13.19
CA ARG A 656 26.12 -20.78 13.79
C ARG A 656 25.31 -21.86 13.09
N MET A 657 25.98 -22.92 12.68
CA MET A 657 25.37 -24.11 12.11
C MET A 657 25.43 -25.26 13.11
N THR A 658 24.29 -25.58 13.72
CA THR A 658 24.22 -26.61 14.77
C THR A 658 24.30 -28.04 14.22
N ARG A 659 24.43 -29.03 15.11
CA ARG A 659 24.63 -30.45 14.79
C ARG A 659 23.81 -30.95 13.59
N LYS A 660 24.47 -31.53 12.59
CA LYS A 660 23.87 -32.14 11.39
C LYS A 660 23.08 -31.18 10.47
N SER A 661 23.07 -29.88 10.72
CA SER A 661 22.44 -28.90 9.82
C SER A 661 23.16 -28.82 8.47
N ARG A 662 22.50 -28.22 7.47
CA ARG A 662 23.03 -28.09 6.12
C ARG A 662 22.73 -26.70 5.56
N LEU A 663 23.77 -26.08 5.01
CA LEU A 663 23.66 -24.89 4.18
C LEU A 663 24.04 -25.31 2.76
N ILE A 664 23.09 -25.24 1.83
CA ILE A 664 23.30 -25.64 0.44
C ILE A 664 23.31 -24.39 -0.41
N VAL A 665 24.38 -24.18 -1.17
CA VAL A 665 24.50 -23.09 -2.15
C VAL A 665 24.44 -23.74 -3.53
N ASP A 666 23.44 -23.37 -4.34
CA ASP A 666 23.11 -24.06 -5.58
C ASP A 666 22.81 -23.10 -6.74
N ARG A 667 22.78 -23.66 -7.96
CA ARG A 667 22.32 -22.99 -9.20
C ARG A 667 22.98 -21.64 -9.48
N GLY A 668 24.31 -21.58 -9.35
CA GLY A 668 25.06 -20.34 -9.61
C GLY A 668 25.06 -19.35 -8.45
N SER A 669 24.38 -19.66 -7.34
CA SER A 669 24.32 -18.79 -6.16
C SER A 669 25.68 -18.72 -5.44
N ARG A 670 25.85 -17.70 -4.61
CA ARG A 670 27.08 -17.43 -3.88
C ARG A 670 26.80 -17.21 -2.40
N LEU A 671 27.67 -17.75 -1.55
CA LEU A 671 27.80 -17.40 -0.13
C LEU A 671 29.11 -16.63 0.06
N VAL A 672 29.03 -15.44 0.64
CA VAL A 672 30.16 -14.56 0.95
C VAL A 672 30.28 -14.41 2.45
N VAL A 673 31.46 -14.70 2.99
CA VAL A 673 31.81 -14.40 4.37
C VAL A 673 32.77 -13.21 4.33
N GLU A 674 32.26 -12.02 4.62
CA GLU A 674 33.06 -10.78 4.55
C GLU A 674 34.17 -10.78 5.61
N SER A 675 35.19 -9.96 5.38
CA SER A 675 36.23 -9.69 6.38
C SER A 675 35.61 -9.30 7.74
N GLY A 676 35.99 -10.02 8.80
CA GLY A 676 35.47 -9.82 10.15
C GLY A 676 34.13 -10.52 10.46
N ALA A 677 33.53 -11.25 9.51
CA ALA A 677 32.39 -12.13 9.78
C ALA A 677 32.85 -13.52 10.27
N SER A 678 32.00 -14.21 11.02
CA SER A 678 32.28 -15.51 11.64
C SER A 678 31.25 -16.57 11.27
N LEU A 679 31.73 -17.76 10.92
CA LEU A 679 30.92 -18.92 10.54
C LEU A 679 31.37 -20.16 11.31
N GLU A 680 30.52 -20.66 12.21
CA GLU A 680 30.79 -21.78 13.12
C GLU A 680 30.00 -23.03 12.74
N LEU A 681 30.68 -24.17 12.57
CA LEU A 681 30.04 -25.44 12.19
C LEU A 681 30.22 -26.53 13.25
N ASP A 682 29.13 -26.86 13.94
CA ASP A 682 29.07 -27.97 14.89
C ASP A 682 29.29 -29.34 14.25
N ARG A 683 29.46 -30.36 15.11
CA ARG A 683 29.62 -31.75 14.70
C ARG A 683 28.58 -32.18 13.66
N GLY A 684 29.07 -32.45 12.45
CA GLY A 684 28.25 -33.00 11.36
C GLY A 684 27.44 -31.96 10.59
N ALA A 685 27.46 -30.68 10.98
CA ALA A 685 27.01 -29.58 10.14
C ALA A 685 27.84 -29.50 8.85
N ARG A 686 27.22 -29.10 7.73
CA ARG A 686 27.89 -29.06 6.41
C ARG A 686 27.45 -27.90 5.55
N ILE A 687 28.41 -27.28 4.89
CA ILE A 687 28.18 -26.40 3.73
C ILE A 687 28.40 -27.23 2.46
N ILE A 688 27.42 -27.20 1.55
CA ILE A 688 27.45 -27.94 0.30
C ILE A 688 27.31 -26.93 -0.85
N VAL A 689 28.39 -26.73 -1.58
CA VAL A 689 28.44 -25.85 -2.75
C VAL A 689 28.30 -26.72 -4.01
N ARG A 690 27.24 -26.50 -4.78
CA ARG A 690 26.90 -27.29 -5.97
C ARG A 690 27.39 -26.64 -7.27
N LYS A 691 27.09 -27.27 -8.42
CA LYS A 691 27.58 -26.87 -9.75
C LYS A 691 27.39 -25.38 -10.02
N GLY A 692 28.47 -24.68 -10.33
CA GLY A 692 28.49 -23.26 -10.67
C GLY A 692 28.26 -22.32 -9.48
N ALA A 693 27.97 -22.84 -8.28
CA ALA A 693 27.83 -22.04 -7.07
C ALA A 693 29.19 -21.80 -6.41
N GLU A 694 29.25 -20.77 -5.55
CA GLU A 694 30.49 -20.36 -4.90
C GLU A 694 30.33 -20.16 -3.38
N LEU A 695 31.34 -20.58 -2.62
CA LEU A 695 31.63 -20.07 -1.28
C LEU A 695 32.89 -19.20 -1.38
N VAL A 696 32.78 -17.94 -0.96
CA VAL A 696 33.89 -16.99 -0.91
C VAL A 696 34.12 -16.58 0.54
N VAL A 697 35.31 -16.86 1.05
CA VAL A 697 35.76 -16.43 2.37
C VAL A 697 36.78 -15.33 2.13
N GLU A 698 36.50 -14.11 2.59
CA GLU A 698 37.40 -12.98 2.39
C GLU A 698 38.55 -12.98 3.41
N PRO A 699 39.70 -12.35 3.09
CA PRO A 699 40.78 -12.16 4.06
C PRO A 699 40.28 -11.49 5.34
N GLY A 700 40.51 -12.13 6.48
CA GLY A 700 40.05 -11.66 7.79
C GLY A 700 38.68 -12.19 8.23
N ALA A 701 38.00 -12.99 7.41
CA ALA A 701 36.83 -13.77 7.85
C ALA A 701 37.25 -14.98 8.70
N THR A 702 36.41 -15.39 9.64
CA THR A 702 36.64 -16.55 10.50
C THR A 702 35.70 -17.70 10.14
N VAL A 703 36.25 -18.84 9.70
CA VAL A 703 35.46 -20.04 9.42
C VAL A 703 35.94 -21.20 10.30
N GLN A 704 35.18 -21.50 11.37
CA GLN A 704 35.46 -22.60 12.27
C GLN A 704 34.80 -23.88 11.75
N ALA A 705 35.48 -24.59 10.84
CA ALA A 705 35.00 -25.82 10.24
C ALA A 705 36.12 -26.83 10.00
N ARG A 706 35.83 -28.14 10.16
CA ARG A 706 36.72 -29.20 9.66
C ARG A 706 36.59 -29.28 8.14
N ARG A 707 37.69 -29.60 7.45
CA ARG A 707 37.72 -29.75 5.97
C ARG A 707 36.56 -30.57 5.40
N ARG A 708 36.17 -31.68 6.04
CA ARG A 708 35.05 -32.55 5.60
C ARG A 708 33.64 -31.92 5.66
N GLN A 709 33.50 -30.79 6.35
CA GLN A 709 32.26 -30.04 6.53
C GLN A 709 32.04 -29.03 5.41
N LEU A 710 33.10 -28.59 4.74
CA LEU A 710 33.04 -27.76 3.54
C LEU A 710 33.14 -28.66 2.30
N ARG A 711 32.09 -28.74 1.48
CA ARG A 711 32.03 -29.66 0.35
C ARG A 711 31.67 -28.95 -0.95
N ALA A 712 32.65 -28.85 -1.83
CA ALA A 712 32.40 -28.65 -3.25
C ALA A 712 31.84 -29.96 -3.86
N ARG A 713 30.72 -29.87 -4.58
CA ARG A 713 30.12 -30.98 -5.32
C ARG A 713 29.78 -30.54 -6.73
N SER A 714 29.96 -31.46 -7.68
CA SER A 714 29.49 -31.30 -9.05
C SER A 714 30.00 -30.02 -9.75
N GLY A 715 31.21 -29.55 -9.42
CA GLY A 715 31.78 -28.32 -9.99
C GLY A 715 31.40 -27.02 -9.26
N GLY A 716 31.10 -27.09 -7.96
CA GLY A 716 31.05 -25.90 -7.09
C GLY A 716 32.45 -25.46 -6.66
N THR A 717 32.62 -24.18 -6.36
CA THR A 717 33.93 -23.58 -6.05
C THR A 717 33.98 -23.04 -4.62
N ILE A 718 35.10 -23.27 -3.93
CA ILE A 718 35.40 -22.65 -2.63
C ILE A 718 36.65 -21.80 -2.82
N LYS A 719 36.54 -20.48 -2.58
CA LYS A 719 37.63 -19.50 -2.62
C LYS A 719 37.92 -19.05 -1.18
N GLN A 720 39.20 -19.07 -0.80
CA GLN A 720 39.69 -18.64 0.50
C GLN A 720 40.80 -17.62 0.31
#